data_AF-A0AAN7A8J6-F1
#
_entry.id   AF-A0AAN7A8J6-F1
#
_cell.length_a   1.000
_cell.length_b   1.000
_cell.length_c   1.000
_cell.angle_alpha   90.00
_cell.angle_beta   90.00
_cell.angle_gamma   90.00
#
_symmetry.space_group_name_H-M   'P 1'
#
loop_
_entity.id
_entity.type
_entity.pdbx_description
1 polymer ?
#
loop_
_entity_poly.entity_id
_entity_poly.type
_entity_poly.pdbx_seq_one_letter_code
_entity_poly.pdbx_strand_id
1 'polypeptide(L)'
;MPTQVRIFTSPRALGETLTLPLEPTQSKPQSPSPEAPRTILDLPVIPKPTRNTVLKARNYSMGPFREEKSRGGVTYAHQDELPKLPIPDLEQTCQRYLASLKPLQGPREHAETKNAVQEFLNNEGQGLNEKLKAYAEGKTSYIEQFWYDSYLNFDNPVVLNLNPFFLLEDDPTPARNNQVTRAASLIVSALEFVRAVRKEELPPDTVKGTPLCMHQYSRLFGTARVPTEDGCQIEQDPESKHLIVMCHGQFYWFDVLDDNSDVIMTEKDIAINLQTIVDDAGQIPIQEAAKGALGVLSTENRKVWSGLRDVITREPGSNNADCLSIIDTALFVVCLDYTEPADAAALCQNMLCGTSEIEKGVQIGTCTNRWYDKLQIIVCKNGSAGINFEHTGVDGHTVLRFASDIYTDTILRFARTINGKAPALWASTSPDPSKRDPESFGDVSTTPHKLEWDMIPELRIAVRFAETRLADLIEQNEFECLDFGAYGKNFITSMGFSPDAFVQMAFQAAYYGLYGRVECTYEPAMTKTFLHGRTEAIRTVSEEAVNFVQTFWADNPAENKIEALKKACQRHTANTRDCSKAQGCDRHLYALFCLWQRMVDDDFGSNGDSTNGYSSPVDGMSDISSSHGRAAEYLIDNGTTPSSAVRAPPAATTTAATNGHTNGSTNGDFNNDVNSSVIRNRTNSASSRHSSRSRSPNGSFHQLPLIFADSGWDKLNTTILSTSNCGNPSLRHFGFGPVSGDGFGIGYIIKDETVSICVSSRHRQTKRFVDTLESYLLEIRRILRLTAAQRNGGQGVQGKQSRAREVDEMKAKPKLTHKDSATAKAKFRGRLVTGVSDLGRKGFSVNGSVSPTEDSSLMGMSEDDELGGCKFFLFRSNMPKLTANGIKHQMGSSTRGCCSKRSRQGEKTTRTGRQSQARGRRSRRGGGRLGRG
;
A
#
# COMPACT_ATOMS: atom_id res chain seq x y z
N MET A 1 -8.17 -48.82 25.96
CA MET A 1 -9.57 -48.85 25.43
C MET A 1 -9.54 -48.33 24.00
N PRO A 2 -10.43 -48.76 23.09
CA PRO A 2 -10.52 -48.13 21.77
C PRO A 2 -11.11 -46.72 21.91
N THR A 3 -10.43 -45.72 21.38
CA THR A 3 -10.90 -44.32 21.35
C THR A 3 -12.16 -44.23 20.49
N GLN A 4 -13.20 -43.53 20.96
CA GLN A 4 -14.35 -43.22 20.13
C GLN A 4 -13.93 -42.29 18.99
N VAL A 5 -14.33 -42.62 17.77
CA VAL A 5 -14.39 -41.63 16.68
C VAL A 5 -15.46 -40.62 17.08
N ARG A 6 -15.07 -39.36 17.33
CA ARG A 6 -16.03 -38.27 17.48
C ARG A 6 -16.47 -37.79 16.10
N ILE A 7 -17.74 -37.42 16.01
CA ILE A 7 -18.35 -36.90 14.79
C ILE A 7 -17.94 -35.43 14.63
N PHE A 8 -17.72 -35.03 13.39
CA PHE A 8 -17.43 -33.64 13.00
C PHE A 8 -18.55 -32.72 13.47
N THR A 9 -18.23 -31.66 14.21
CA THR A 9 -19.21 -30.62 14.53
C THR A 9 -19.03 -29.50 13.52
N SER A 10 -19.62 -29.68 12.33
CA SER A 10 -19.55 -28.65 11.29
C SER A 10 -20.14 -27.33 11.83
N PRO A 11 -19.56 -26.15 11.52
CA PRO A 11 -20.21 -24.87 11.77
C PRO A 11 -21.62 -24.90 11.18
N ARG A 12 -22.65 -24.55 11.95
CA ARG A 12 -24.04 -24.75 11.50
C ARG A 12 -24.37 -23.84 10.32
N ALA A 13 -25.13 -24.37 9.38
CA ALA A 13 -25.72 -23.57 8.31
C ALA A 13 -26.72 -22.58 8.94
N LEU A 14 -26.72 -21.31 8.52
CA LEU A 14 -27.46 -20.27 9.26
C LEU A 14 -28.97 -20.57 9.42
N GLY A 15 -29.60 -21.24 8.45
CA GLY A 15 -31.00 -21.68 8.54
C GLY A 15 -31.31 -22.61 9.71
N GLU A 16 -30.33 -23.38 10.20
CA GLU A 16 -30.47 -24.22 11.40
C GLU A 16 -30.39 -23.40 12.70
N THR A 17 -29.65 -22.29 12.68
CA THR A 17 -29.54 -21.36 13.83
C THR A 17 -30.82 -20.54 13.97
N LEU A 18 -31.38 -20.06 12.85
CA LEU A 18 -32.58 -19.20 12.82
C LEU A 18 -33.90 -19.94 13.13
N THR A 19 -33.88 -21.27 13.25
CA THR A 19 -35.09 -22.09 13.46
C THR A 19 -35.31 -22.56 14.91
N LEU A 20 -34.45 -22.13 15.85
CA LEU A 20 -34.58 -22.46 17.27
C LEU A 20 -35.50 -21.49 18.03
N PRO A 21 -36.52 -21.97 18.77
CA PRO A 21 -37.32 -21.11 19.65
C PRO A 21 -36.51 -20.58 20.84
N LEU A 22 -36.73 -19.30 21.20
CA LEU A 22 -36.24 -18.70 22.44
C LEU A 22 -37.02 -19.25 23.65
N GLU A 23 -36.53 -20.32 24.29
CA GLU A 23 -37.13 -20.81 25.54
C GLU A 23 -36.74 -19.94 26.77
N PRO A 24 -37.66 -19.71 27.73
CA PRO A 24 -37.39 -18.80 28.86
C PRO A 24 -36.57 -19.48 29.97
N THR A 25 -35.59 -18.75 30.52
CA THR A 25 -34.78 -19.22 31.65
C THR A 25 -35.58 -19.26 32.96
N GLN A 26 -35.74 -20.46 33.54
CA GLN A 26 -36.11 -20.62 34.96
C GLN A 26 -35.21 -21.64 35.66
N SER A 27 -34.99 -21.44 36.96
CA SER A 27 -34.00 -22.16 37.76
C SER A 27 -34.62 -22.84 38.98
N LYS A 28 -34.24 -24.11 39.23
CA LYS A 28 -33.71 -24.62 40.51
C LYS A 28 -33.33 -26.11 40.45
N PRO A 29 -32.50 -26.61 41.40
CA PRO A 29 -31.83 -27.91 41.27
C PRO A 29 -32.44 -29.04 42.12
N GLN A 30 -32.10 -30.29 41.79
CA GLN A 30 -32.17 -31.45 42.69
C GLN A 30 -31.12 -32.52 42.32
N SER A 31 -30.92 -33.50 43.21
CA SER A 31 -29.77 -34.43 43.24
C SER A 31 -30.24 -35.92 43.23
N PRO A 32 -29.41 -36.98 43.40
CA PRO A 32 -29.28 -37.97 42.32
C PRO A 32 -29.58 -39.45 42.66
N SER A 33 -29.64 -40.28 41.60
CA SER A 33 -29.50 -41.77 41.56
C SER A 33 -30.70 -42.61 42.05
N PRO A 34 -30.77 -43.94 41.75
CA PRO A 34 -30.01 -44.76 40.79
C PRO A 34 -30.90 -45.70 39.90
N GLU A 35 -30.23 -46.65 39.22
CA GLU A 35 -30.74 -47.93 38.66
C GLU A 35 -31.32 -47.98 37.22
N ALA A 36 -31.24 -49.19 36.64
CA ALA A 36 -31.61 -49.57 35.27
C ALA A 36 -32.04 -51.04 35.23
N PRO A 37 -32.66 -51.51 34.14
CA PRO A 37 -32.03 -52.64 33.44
C PRO A 37 -32.03 -52.51 31.91
N ARG A 38 -31.30 -53.43 31.26
CA ARG A 38 -31.11 -53.52 29.81
C ARG A 38 -32.17 -54.41 29.14
N THR A 39 -32.49 -54.13 27.88
CA THR A 39 -33.04 -55.12 26.93
C THR A 39 -32.35 -54.95 25.58
N ILE A 40 -32.14 -56.05 24.85
CA ILE A 40 -31.46 -56.10 23.56
C ILE A 40 -32.48 -56.45 22.47
N LEU A 41 -32.35 -55.86 21.28
CA LEU A 41 -33.01 -56.30 20.05
C LEU A 41 -31.98 -56.30 18.91
N ASP A 42 -32.07 -57.30 18.04
CA ASP A 42 -31.07 -57.56 16.99
C ASP A 42 -31.21 -56.65 15.77
N LEU A 43 -30.08 -56.39 15.09
CA LEU A 43 -30.00 -55.66 13.82
C LEU A 43 -29.79 -56.62 12.64
N PRO A 44 -30.42 -56.36 11.47
CA PRO A 44 -30.19 -57.17 10.27
C PRO A 44 -28.78 -56.95 9.68
N VAL A 45 -28.26 -57.98 9.03
CA VAL A 45 -26.89 -58.02 8.50
C VAL A 45 -26.77 -57.23 7.18
N ILE A 46 -25.77 -56.34 7.11
CA ILE A 46 -25.37 -55.62 5.88
C ILE A 46 -23.95 -56.10 5.47
N PRO A 47 -23.64 -56.31 4.17
CA PRO A 47 -22.33 -56.81 3.73
C PRO A 47 -21.15 -55.87 4.03
N LYS A 48 -19.95 -56.44 4.20
CA LYS A 48 -18.71 -55.71 4.50
C LYS A 48 -18.08 -55.12 3.23
N PRO A 49 -17.77 -53.82 3.16
CA PRO A 49 -16.80 -53.28 2.21
C PRO A 49 -15.36 -53.58 2.67
N THR A 50 -14.44 -53.72 1.70
CA THR A 50 -13.05 -54.14 1.97
C THR A 50 -12.21 -53.00 2.54
N ARG A 51 -11.61 -53.22 3.72
CA ARG A 51 -10.83 -52.20 4.44
C ARG A 51 -9.37 -52.18 3.98
N ASN A 52 -8.95 -51.14 3.25
CA ASN A 52 -7.53 -50.77 3.16
C ASN A 52 -7.29 -49.32 2.68
N THR A 53 -7.20 -48.39 3.60
CA THR A 53 -6.43 -47.15 3.44
C THR A 53 -6.10 -46.59 4.82
N VAL A 54 -4.82 -46.33 5.08
CA VAL A 54 -4.35 -45.63 6.28
C VAL A 54 -3.92 -44.25 5.82
N LEU A 55 -4.56 -43.21 6.34
CA LEU A 55 -4.10 -41.83 6.16
C LEU A 55 -2.74 -41.68 6.86
N LYS A 56 -1.67 -41.73 6.07
CA LYS A 56 -0.34 -41.28 6.50
C LYS A 56 -0.22 -39.79 6.22
N ALA A 57 0.26 -39.03 7.21
CA ALA A 57 0.83 -37.71 6.95
C ALA A 57 1.92 -37.84 5.86
N ARG A 58 1.86 -36.97 4.85
CA ARG A 58 2.84 -36.92 3.75
C ARG A 58 3.81 -35.78 3.98
N ASN A 59 5.02 -36.09 4.42
CA ASN A 59 6.15 -35.19 4.23
C ASN A 59 6.45 -35.15 2.73
N TYR A 60 6.32 -33.98 2.10
CA TYR A 60 6.61 -33.81 0.68
C TYR A 60 8.12 -33.65 0.47
N SER A 61 8.75 -34.68 -0.11
CA SER A 61 10.07 -34.55 -0.75
C SER A 61 9.85 -34.21 -2.21
N MET A 62 10.50 -33.15 -2.70
CA MET A 62 10.49 -32.79 -4.12
C MET A 62 11.00 -33.96 -4.97
N GLY A 63 10.25 -34.32 -6.00
CA GLY A 63 10.58 -35.35 -6.98
C GLY A 63 9.91 -35.01 -8.32
N PRO A 64 10.52 -35.37 -9.46
CA PRO A 64 10.12 -34.83 -10.76
C PRO A 64 8.73 -35.33 -11.18
N PHE A 65 7.83 -34.37 -11.43
CA PHE A 65 6.52 -34.62 -12.03
C PHE A 65 6.69 -35.12 -13.47
N ARG A 66 5.80 -36.00 -13.94
CA ARG A 66 5.75 -36.36 -15.37
C ARG A 66 4.73 -35.46 -16.06
N GLU A 67 5.22 -34.62 -16.97
CA GLU A 67 4.36 -33.86 -17.88
C GLU A 67 3.60 -34.80 -18.82
N GLU A 68 2.28 -34.90 -18.66
CA GLU A 68 1.43 -35.00 -19.85
C GLU A 68 1.23 -33.57 -20.37
N LYS A 69 1.67 -33.30 -21.60
CA LYS A 69 1.57 -31.95 -22.17
C LYS A 69 0.14 -31.62 -22.56
N SER A 70 -0.59 -31.03 -21.61
CA SER A 70 -1.69 -30.13 -21.92
C SER A 70 -1.24 -29.12 -22.98
N ARG A 71 -2.16 -28.71 -23.86
CA ARG A 71 -1.96 -27.53 -24.69
C ARG A 71 -2.20 -26.33 -23.78
N GLY A 72 -1.11 -25.70 -23.31
CA GLY A 72 -1.19 -24.49 -22.50
C GLY A 72 -2.07 -23.43 -23.14
N GLY A 73 -2.79 -22.68 -22.31
CA GLY A 73 -3.72 -21.66 -22.75
C GLY A 73 -3.03 -20.39 -23.24
N VAL A 74 -3.84 -19.39 -23.55
CA VAL A 74 -3.35 -18.13 -24.12
C VAL A 74 -2.64 -17.26 -23.09
N THR A 75 -2.99 -17.34 -21.78
CA THR A 75 -2.48 -16.42 -20.75
C THR A 75 -0.96 -16.39 -20.65
N TYR A 76 -0.28 -17.53 -20.76
CA TYR A 76 1.19 -17.60 -20.65
C TYR A 76 1.88 -17.79 -22.01
N ALA A 77 1.18 -17.62 -23.13
CA ALA A 77 1.69 -17.93 -24.48
C ALA A 77 2.99 -17.20 -24.87
N HIS A 78 3.23 -16.00 -24.33
CA HIS A 78 4.45 -15.21 -24.54
C HIS A 78 5.45 -15.28 -23.37
N GLN A 79 5.15 -16.01 -22.29
CA GLN A 79 5.90 -15.95 -21.03
C GLN A 79 7.36 -16.41 -21.22
N ASP A 80 7.59 -17.47 -22.00
CA ASP A 80 8.93 -17.99 -22.33
C ASP A 80 9.70 -17.14 -23.38
N GLU A 81 9.01 -16.24 -24.08
CA GLU A 81 9.60 -15.34 -25.08
C GLU A 81 10.18 -14.06 -24.44
N LEU A 82 9.85 -13.79 -23.18
CA LEU A 82 10.26 -12.56 -22.48
C LEU A 82 11.75 -12.57 -22.12
N PRO A 83 12.49 -11.48 -22.38
CA PRO A 83 13.89 -11.36 -21.96
C PRO A 83 14.01 -11.34 -20.43
N LYS A 84 15.03 -12.01 -19.87
CA LYS A 84 15.38 -11.86 -18.45
C LYS A 84 15.65 -10.39 -18.11
N LEU A 85 15.29 -9.97 -16.89
CA LEU A 85 15.57 -8.62 -16.39
C LEU A 85 17.09 -8.33 -16.40
N PRO A 86 17.57 -7.31 -17.13
CA PRO A 86 19.00 -7.06 -17.29
C PRO A 86 19.61 -6.44 -16.02
N ILE A 87 20.81 -6.88 -15.65
CA ILE A 87 21.66 -6.17 -14.68
C ILE A 87 22.33 -5.01 -15.42
N PRO A 88 22.14 -3.74 -14.99
CA PRO A 88 22.79 -2.59 -15.63
C PRO A 88 24.31 -2.61 -15.48
N ASP A 89 24.99 -1.78 -16.27
CA ASP A 89 26.41 -1.49 -16.04
C ASP A 89 26.62 -0.78 -14.69
N LEU A 90 27.71 -1.12 -13.98
CA LEU A 90 27.99 -0.65 -12.63
C LEU A 90 28.43 0.81 -12.61
N GLU A 91 29.25 1.25 -13.56
CA GLU A 91 29.68 2.65 -13.64
C GLU A 91 28.49 3.55 -13.98
N GLN A 92 27.67 3.15 -14.97
CA GLN A 92 26.43 3.86 -15.29
C GLN A 92 25.44 3.88 -14.12
N THR A 93 25.31 2.79 -13.36
CA THR A 93 24.50 2.73 -12.13
C THR A 93 24.97 3.77 -11.11
N CYS A 94 26.28 3.83 -10.87
CA CYS A 94 26.89 4.79 -9.95
C CYS A 94 26.77 6.25 -10.44
N GLN A 95 26.87 6.49 -11.74
CA GLN A 95 26.65 7.81 -12.34
C GLN A 95 25.19 8.25 -12.21
N ARG A 96 24.22 7.35 -12.41
CA ARG A 96 22.77 7.60 -12.23
C ARG A 96 22.44 7.93 -10.77
N TYR A 97 22.99 7.14 -9.82
CA TYR A 97 22.87 7.39 -8.38
C TYR A 97 23.39 8.79 -7.99
N LEU A 98 24.59 9.16 -8.44
CA LEU A 98 25.15 10.49 -8.22
C LEU A 98 24.31 11.60 -8.86
N ALA A 99 23.76 11.39 -10.06
CA ALA A 99 22.90 12.36 -10.72
C ALA A 99 21.57 12.58 -9.96
N SER A 100 20.96 11.53 -9.42
CA SER A 100 19.76 11.61 -8.59
C SER A 100 19.98 12.29 -7.24
N LEU A 101 21.18 12.14 -6.65
CA LEU A 101 21.51 12.76 -5.37
C LEU A 101 22.00 14.21 -5.47
N LYS A 102 22.64 14.60 -6.58
CA LYS A 102 23.15 15.96 -6.81
C LYS A 102 22.15 17.09 -6.49
N PRO A 103 20.86 17.06 -6.90
CA PRO A 103 19.89 18.11 -6.55
C PRO A 103 19.37 18.05 -5.10
N LEU A 104 19.64 16.96 -4.36
CA LEU A 104 19.20 16.73 -2.99
C LEU A 104 20.31 17.00 -1.95
N GLN A 105 21.52 17.32 -2.40
CA GLN A 105 22.72 17.39 -1.57
C GLN A 105 23.40 18.76 -1.57
N GLY A 106 24.00 19.11 -0.43
CA GLY A 106 24.94 20.22 -0.35
C GLY A 106 26.24 19.91 -1.12
N PRO A 107 26.99 20.92 -1.65
CA PRO A 107 28.22 20.68 -2.41
C PRO A 107 29.28 19.86 -1.66
N ARG A 108 29.29 19.92 -0.32
CA ARG A 108 30.14 19.09 0.54
C ARG A 108 29.64 17.64 0.59
N GLU A 109 28.37 17.42 0.97
CA GLU A 109 27.76 16.08 1.02
C GLU A 109 27.96 15.34 -0.31
N HIS A 110 27.73 16.04 -1.43
CA HIS A 110 27.86 15.47 -2.76
C HIS A 110 29.32 15.15 -3.17
N ALA A 111 30.30 15.82 -2.56
CA ALA A 111 31.71 15.46 -2.72
C ALA A 111 32.08 14.24 -1.86
N GLU A 112 31.50 14.13 -0.66
CA GLU A 112 31.66 12.98 0.23
C GLU A 112 31.04 11.72 -0.39
N THR A 113 29.81 11.78 -0.93
CA THR A 113 29.19 10.70 -1.73
C THR A 113 30.02 10.33 -2.96
N LYS A 114 30.59 11.30 -3.69
CA LYS A 114 31.46 11.00 -4.85
C LYS A 114 32.69 10.18 -4.47
N ASN A 115 33.32 10.51 -3.35
CA ASN A 115 34.46 9.74 -2.85
C ASN A 115 34.03 8.33 -2.43
N ALA A 116 32.89 8.18 -1.74
CA ALA A 116 32.33 6.88 -1.36
C ALA A 116 31.99 5.99 -2.58
N VAL A 117 31.42 6.59 -3.64
CA VAL A 117 31.14 5.91 -4.91
C VAL A 117 32.42 5.50 -5.65
N GLN A 118 33.44 6.38 -5.69
CA GLN A 118 34.72 6.04 -6.32
C GLN A 118 35.44 4.93 -5.57
N GLU A 119 35.44 4.95 -4.24
CA GLU A 119 36.05 3.90 -3.41
C GLU A 119 35.34 2.56 -3.62
N PHE A 120 34.00 2.55 -3.69
CA PHE A 120 33.22 1.35 -4.02
C PHE A 120 33.54 0.78 -5.41
N LEU A 121 33.67 1.63 -6.44
CA LEU A 121 34.05 1.21 -7.79
C LEU A 121 35.48 0.66 -7.88
N ASN A 122 36.38 1.16 -7.02
CA ASN A 122 37.77 0.71 -6.93
C ASN A 122 37.93 -0.60 -6.13
N ASN A 123 37.02 -0.91 -5.20
CA ASN A 123 37.13 -2.01 -4.25
C ASN A 123 36.00 -3.05 -4.40
N GLU A 124 34.94 -2.97 -3.59
CA GLU A 124 33.97 -4.06 -3.42
C GLU A 124 32.99 -4.20 -4.59
N GLY A 125 32.69 -3.10 -5.28
CA GLY A 125 31.59 -3.01 -6.25
C GLY A 125 31.74 -3.93 -7.45
N GLN A 126 32.96 -4.11 -7.97
CA GLN A 126 33.21 -5.04 -9.09
C GLN A 126 32.93 -6.49 -8.66
N GLY A 127 33.48 -6.91 -7.53
CA GLY A 127 33.28 -8.27 -6.99
C GLY A 127 31.85 -8.57 -6.57
N LEU A 128 31.10 -7.57 -6.08
CA LEU A 128 29.66 -7.71 -5.80
C LEU A 128 28.83 -7.81 -7.09
N ASN A 129 29.17 -7.06 -8.14
CA ASN A 129 28.51 -7.14 -9.44
C ASN A 129 28.78 -8.48 -10.16
N GLU A 130 30.00 -9.00 -10.09
CA GLU A 130 30.32 -10.35 -10.59
C GLU A 130 29.51 -11.42 -9.85
N LYS A 131 29.40 -11.32 -8.51
CA LYS A 131 28.54 -12.21 -7.71
C LYS A 131 27.05 -12.06 -8.05
N LEU A 132 26.57 -10.85 -8.35
CA LEU A 132 25.18 -10.62 -8.78
C LEU A 132 24.89 -11.27 -10.15
N LYS A 133 25.83 -11.19 -11.09
CA LYS A 133 25.74 -11.87 -12.40
C LYS A 133 25.69 -13.38 -12.22
N ALA A 134 26.60 -13.96 -11.43
CA ALA A 134 26.60 -15.39 -11.13
C ALA A 134 25.30 -15.85 -10.43
N TYR A 135 24.79 -15.06 -9.47
CA TYR A 135 23.50 -15.33 -8.82
C TYR A 135 22.31 -15.33 -9.81
N ALA A 136 22.35 -14.46 -10.82
CA ALA A 136 21.27 -14.31 -11.80
C ALA A 136 21.23 -15.42 -12.88
N GLU A 137 22.31 -16.16 -13.10
CA GLU A 137 22.35 -17.26 -14.10
C GLU A 137 21.24 -18.28 -13.85
N GLY A 138 21.09 -18.73 -12.61
CA GLY A 138 20.07 -19.69 -12.15
C GLY A 138 18.72 -19.09 -11.75
N LYS A 139 18.41 -17.83 -12.09
CA LYS A 139 17.15 -17.15 -11.74
C LYS A 139 16.41 -16.63 -12.96
N THR A 140 15.09 -16.48 -12.86
CA THR A 140 14.24 -15.79 -13.87
C THR A 140 14.56 -14.28 -13.91
N SER A 141 14.69 -13.68 -12.74
CA SER A 141 14.95 -12.27 -12.50
C SER A 141 15.93 -12.12 -11.33
N TYR A 142 16.93 -11.24 -11.45
CA TYR A 142 17.96 -11.07 -10.42
C TYR A 142 17.41 -10.42 -9.14
N ILE A 143 16.37 -9.59 -9.27
CA ILE A 143 15.84 -8.77 -8.17
C ILE A 143 14.70 -9.47 -7.41
N GLU A 144 13.94 -10.35 -8.07
CA GLU A 144 12.62 -10.80 -7.59
C GLU A 144 12.66 -11.35 -6.15
N GLN A 145 13.62 -12.22 -5.82
CA GLN A 145 13.71 -12.76 -4.45
C GLN A 145 14.03 -11.66 -3.42
N PHE A 146 15.06 -10.84 -3.66
CA PHE A 146 15.41 -9.72 -2.77
C PHE A 146 14.25 -8.72 -2.59
N TRP A 147 13.34 -8.66 -3.57
CA TRP A 147 12.13 -7.85 -3.54
C TRP A 147 10.99 -8.48 -2.75
N TYR A 148 10.79 -9.80 -2.79
CA TYR A 148 9.89 -10.46 -1.84
C TYR A 148 10.44 -10.35 -0.41
N ASP A 149 11.73 -10.63 -0.22
CA ASP A 149 12.40 -10.55 1.09
C ASP A 149 12.22 -9.17 1.74
N SER A 150 12.28 -8.08 0.96
CA SER A 150 12.13 -6.71 1.49
C SER A 150 10.76 -6.47 2.12
N TYR A 151 9.68 -6.91 1.45
CA TYR A 151 8.34 -6.79 1.99
C TYR A 151 8.08 -7.79 3.12
N LEU A 152 8.55 -9.03 2.98
CA LEU A 152 8.22 -10.14 3.88
C LEU A 152 8.91 -10.03 5.24
N ASN A 153 10.15 -9.55 5.27
CA ASN A 153 10.94 -9.37 6.49
C ASN A 153 10.68 -8.03 7.20
N PHE A 154 9.64 -7.29 6.77
CA PHE A 154 9.27 -6.00 7.36
C PHE A 154 8.21 -6.18 8.45
N ASP A 155 8.56 -5.84 9.68
CA ASP A 155 7.72 -6.09 10.86
C ASP A 155 6.56 -5.10 11.05
N ASN A 156 6.49 -4.02 10.27
CA ASN A 156 5.42 -3.03 10.43
C ASN A 156 4.05 -3.58 9.96
N PRO A 157 2.93 -3.05 10.51
CA PRO A 157 1.59 -3.30 9.99
C PRO A 157 1.49 -3.11 8.48
N VAL A 158 0.84 -4.05 7.78
CA VAL A 158 0.64 -3.94 6.33
C VAL A 158 -0.39 -2.86 5.96
N VAL A 159 -1.39 -2.64 6.82
CA VAL A 159 -2.31 -1.49 6.71
C VAL A 159 -1.53 -0.18 6.78
N LEU A 160 -1.90 0.79 5.93
CA LEU A 160 -1.28 2.11 5.75
C LEU A 160 0.20 2.13 5.31
N ASN A 161 1.03 1.14 5.65
CA ASN A 161 2.45 1.11 5.27
C ASN A 161 2.72 0.31 3.97
N LEU A 162 1.86 -0.65 3.59
CA LEU A 162 2.09 -1.55 2.44
C LEU A 162 0.86 -1.83 1.56
N ASN A 163 -0.33 -2.02 2.11
CA ASN A 163 -1.52 -2.27 1.28
C ASN A 163 -2.04 -0.96 0.69
N PRO A 164 -2.19 -0.83 -0.64
CA PRO A 164 -2.92 0.26 -1.26
C PRO A 164 -4.41 -0.08 -1.45
N PHE A 165 -5.15 0.86 -2.03
CA PHE A 165 -6.52 0.63 -2.49
C PHE A 165 -6.79 1.24 -3.87
N PHE A 166 -7.73 0.63 -4.59
CA PHE A 166 -8.46 1.22 -5.72
C PHE A 166 -9.88 1.59 -5.28
N LEU A 167 -10.39 2.75 -5.69
CA LEU A 167 -11.80 3.14 -5.58
C LEU A 167 -12.44 3.06 -6.96
N LEU A 168 -13.40 2.16 -7.13
CA LEU A 168 -14.07 1.93 -8.41
C LEU A 168 -15.06 3.08 -8.71
N GLU A 169 -15.26 3.38 -9.98
CA GLU A 169 -16.40 4.20 -10.42
C GLU A 169 -17.72 3.50 -10.07
N ASP A 170 -18.78 4.30 -9.89
CA ASP A 170 -20.12 3.80 -9.57
C ASP A 170 -20.82 3.21 -10.81
N ASP A 171 -21.72 2.23 -10.63
CA ASP A 171 -22.47 1.66 -11.77
C ASP A 171 -23.30 2.77 -12.43
N PRO A 172 -23.25 2.93 -13.77
CA PRO A 172 -24.01 3.96 -14.50
C PRO A 172 -25.54 3.82 -14.37
N THR A 173 -26.01 2.72 -13.78
CA THR A 173 -27.40 2.44 -13.41
C THR A 173 -27.56 2.61 -11.89
N PRO A 174 -28.09 3.75 -11.37
CA PRO A 174 -28.10 4.02 -9.93
C PRO A 174 -28.80 2.96 -9.07
N ALA A 175 -29.79 2.23 -9.62
CA ALA A 175 -30.46 1.12 -8.94
C ALA A 175 -29.56 -0.10 -8.67
N ARG A 176 -28.43 -0.24 -9.39
CA ARG A 176 -27.43 -1.29 -9.14
C ARG A 176 -26.43 -0.91 -8.05
N ASN A 177 -26.37 0.35 -7.63
CA ASN A 177 -25.58 0.81 -6.49
C ASN A 177 -26.26 0.56 -5.13
N ASN A 178 -27.09 -0.49 -5.03
CA ASN A 178 -27.40 -1.09 -3.74
C ASN A 178 -26.23 -1.99 -3.32
N GLN A 179 -25.82 -1.93 -2.05
CA GLN A 179 -24.69 -2.69 -1.51
C GLN A 179 -24.71 -4.19 -1.88
N VAL A 180 -25.82 -4.89 -1.58
CA VAL A 180 -25.94 -6.34 -1.80
C VAL A 180 -25.93 -6.67 -3.28
N THR A 181 -26.65 -5.89 -4.11
CA THR A 181 -26.66 -6.09 -5.57
C THR A 181 -25.29 -5.84 -6.21
N ARG A 182 -24.60 -4.75 -5.82
CA ARG A 182 -23.27 -4.42 -6.35
C ARG A 182 -22.22 -5.42 -5.88
N ALA A 183 -22.24 -5.84 -4.62
CA ALA A 183 -21.36 -6.87 -4.09
C ALA A 183 -21.56 -8.21 -4.80
N ALA A 184 -22.80 -8.70 -4.96
CA ALA A 184 -23.07 -9.94 -5.68
C ALA A 184 -22.60 -9.86 -7.16
N SER A 185 -22.81 -8.72 -7.82
CA SER A 185 -22.35 -8.54 -9.20
C SER A 185 -20.82 -8.48 -9.31
N LEU A 186 -20.13 -7.80 -8.39
CA LEU A 186 -18.67 -7.77 -8.34
C LEU A 186 -18.08 -9.15 -8.06
N ILE A 187 -18.68 -9.94 -7.15
CA ILE A 187 -18.29 -11.33 -6.89
C ILE A 187 -18.39 -12.16 -8.17
N VAL A 188 -19.52 -12.13 -8.89
CA VAL A 188 -19.69 -12.94 -10.12
C VAL A 188 -18.66 -12.57 -11.19
N SER A 189 -18.37 -11.28 -11.40
CA SER A 189 -17.31 -10.88 -12.33
C SER A 189 -15.91 -11.27 -11.84
N ALA A 190 -15.64 -11.24 -10.53
CA ALA A 190 -14.38 -11.71 -9.97
C ALA A 190 -14.22 -13.24 -10.14
N LEU A 191 -15.28 -14.02 -10.01
CA LEU A 191 -15.26 -15.47 -10.21
C LEU A 191 -15.01 -15.86 -11.68
N GLU A 192 -15.60 -15.15 -12.64
CA GLU A 192 -15.27 -15.36 -14.06
C GLU A 192 -13.82 -14.93 -14.37
N PHE A 193 -13.25 -13.92 -13.69
CA PHE A 193 -11.82 -13.60 -13.79
C PHE A 193 -10.94 -14.70 -13.18
N VAL A 194 -11.24 -15.20 -11.98
CA VAL A 194 -10.56 -16.36 -11.34
C VAL A 194 -10.54 -17.55 -12.29
N ARG A 195 -11.70 -17.87 -12.87
CA ARG A 195 -11.89 -18.94 -13.84
C ARG A 195 -11.08 -18.72 -15.12
N ALA A 196 -11.04 -17.49 -15.66
CA ALA A 196 -10.24 -17.16 -16.83
C ALA A 196 -8.72 -17.27 -16.57
N VAL A 197 -8.25 -16.97 -15.35
CA VAL A 197 -6.85 -17.21 -14.95
C VAL A 197 -6.57 -18.71 -14.81
N ARG A 198 -7.42 -19.47 -14.09
CA ARG A 198 -7.25 -20.91 -13.86
C ARG A 198 -7.32 -21.75 -15.14
N LYS A 199 -8.15 -21.35 -16.11
CA LYS A 199 -8.26 -22.02 -17.43
C LYS A 199 -7.27 -21.48 -18.47
N GLU A 200 -6.37 -20.57 -18.08
CA GLU A 200 -5.41 -19.89 -18.96
C GLU A 200 -6.07 -19.22 -20.19
N GLU A 201 -7.30 -18.73 -20.01
CA GLU A 201 -8.12 -18.06 -21.03
C GLU A 201 -7.97 -16.52 -21.02
N LEU A 202 -7.39 -15.93 -19.97
CA LEU A 202 -7.16 -14.49 -19.88
C LEU A 202 -6.17 -14.04 -20.98
N PRO A 203 -6.51 -13.07 -21.86
CA PRO A 203 -5.60 -12.61 -22.91
C PRO A 203 -4.31 -11.99 -22.35
N PRO A 204 -3.13 -12.28 -22.94
CA PRO A 204 -1.86 -11.64 -22.58
C PRO A 204 -1.93 -10.12 -22.54
N ASP A 205 -1.39 -9.52 -21.47
CA ASP A 205 -1.17 -8.08 -21.42
C ASP A 205 -0.09 -7.68 -22.43
N THR A 206 -0.31 -6.62 -23.19
CA THR A 206 0.72 -6.00 -24.04
C THR A 206 0.75 -4.48 -23.88
N VAL A 207 1.89 -3.87 -24.20
CA VAL A 207 2.04 -2.41 -24.35
C VAL A 207 2.64 -2.15 -25.73
N LYS A 208 1.89 -1.47 -26.61
CA LYS A 208 2.30 -1.20 -28.01
C LYS A 208 2.73 -2.46 -28.77
N GLY A 209 2.04 -3.58 -28.53
CA GLY A 209 2.35 -4.90 -29.11
C GLY A 209 3.57 -5.61 -28.48
N THR A 210 4.20 -5.05 -27.44
CA THR A 210 5.22 -5.75 -26.65
C THR A 210 4.54 -6.54 -25.53
N PRO A 211 4.68 -7.88 -25.44
CA PRO A 211 4.10 -8.66 -24.37
C PRO A 211 4.63 -8.28 -22.98
N LEU A 212 3.81 -8.50 -21.95
CA LEU A 212 4.19 -8.37 -20.53
C LEU A 212 4.17 -9.73 -19.80
N CYS A 213 4.94 -9.82 -18.72
CA CYS A 213 5.00 -10.94 -17.80
C CYS A 213 3.65 -11.16 -17.10
N MET A 214 3.08 -12.35 -17.28
CA MET A 214 1.77 -12.73 -16.73
C MET A 214 1.88 -13.49 -15.40
N HIS A 215 3.09 -13.90 -14.98
CA HIS A 215 3.33 -14.71 -13.76
C HIS A 215 2.58 -14.22 -12.51
N GLN A 216 2.44 -12.91 -12.31
CA GLN A 216 1.78 -12.35 -11.12
C GLN A 216 0.28 -12.71 -11.02
N TYR A 217 -0.42 -13.00 -12.12
CA TYR A 217 -1.83 -13.42 -12.07
C TYR A 217 -2.00 -14.75 -11.32
N SER A 218 -0.99 -15.63 -11.34
CA SER A 218 -0.99 -16.86 -10.55
C SER A 218 -1.12 -16.62 -9.05
N ARG A 219 -0.69 -15.46 -8.52
CA ARG A 219 -0.68 -15.14 -7.08
C ARG A 219 -1.84 -14.27 -6.62
N LEU A 220 -2.82 -13.98 -7.48
CA LEU A 220 -3.87 -13.00 -7.21
C LEU A 220 -5.02 -13.52 -6.33
N PHE A 221 -5.26 -14.83 -6.32
CA PHE A 221 -6.39 -15.47 -5.63
C PHE A 221 -5.97 -16.75 -4.90
N GLY A 222 -6.72 -17.12 -3.86
CA GLY A 222 -6.37 -18.25 -2.99
C GLY A 222 -5.11 -18.00 -2.16
N THR A 223 -4.64 -16.75 -2.14
CA THR A 223 -3.32 -16.34 -1.63
C THR A 223 -3.47 -15.57 -0.33
N ALA A 224 -2.55 -15.76 0.62
CA ALA A 224 -2.47 -15.01 1.86
C ALA A 224 -1.03 -14.71 2.29
N ARG A 225 -0.80 -13.58 2.97
CA ARG A 225 0.47 -13.24 3.62
C ARG A 225 0.47 -13.70 5.07
N VAL A 226 0.96 -14.91 5.32
CA VAL A 226 1.06 -15.50 6.66
C VAL A 226 2.35 -15.02 7.35
N PRO A 227 2.30 -14.41 8.54
CA PRO A 227 3.48 -14.13 9.36
C PRO A 227 3.96 -15.39 10.12
N THR A 228 5.27 -15.60 10.18
CA THR A 228 5.94 -16.65 10.95
C THR A 228 7.08 -16.08 11.79
N GLU A 229 7.67 -16.90 12.67
CA GLU A 229 8.80 -16.53 13.54
C GLU A 229 10.00 -15.97 12.77
N ASP A 230 10.32 -16.54 11.60
CA ASP A 230 11.43 -16.08 10.74
C ASP A 230 11.08 -14.83 9.93
N GLY A 231 9.83 -14.68 9.48
CA GLY A 231 9.37 -13.57 8.62
C GLY A 231 7.97 -13.83 8.08
N CYS A 232 7.43 -12.98 7.21
CA CYS A 232 6.22 -13.36 6.49
C CYS A 232 6.52 -14.34 5.34
N GLN A 233 5.53 -15.11 4.94
CA GLN A 233 5.54 -15.93 3.73
C GLN A 233 4.28 -15.64 2.91
N ILE A 234 4.31 -15.99 1.62
CA ILE A 234 3.11 -15.98 0.77
C ILE A 234 2.67 -17.43 0.61
N GLU A 235 1.55 -17.77 1.23
CA GLU A 235 0.89 -19.07 1.10
C GLU A 235 -0.20 -18.98 0.02
N GLN A 236 -0.47 -20.11 -0.65
CA GLN A 236 -1.45 -20.18 -1.72
C GLN A 236 -2.13 -21.55 -1.76
N ASP A 237 -3.46 -21.53 -1.85
CA ASP A 237 -4.28 -22.65 -2.30
C ASP A 237 -4.77 -22.39 -3.75
N PRO A 238 -4.20 -23.06 -4.76
CA PRO A 238 -4.64 -22.90 -6.15
C PRO A 238 -6.01 -23.52 -6.42
N GLU A 239 -6.52 -24.42 -5.57
CA GLU A 239 -7.75 -25.20 -5.76
C GLU A 239 -8.98 -24.60 -5.02
N SER A 240 -8.77 -23.64 -4.11
CA SER A 240 -9.79 -22.97 -3.30
C SER A 240 -11.12 -22.71 -4.05
N LYS A 241 -12.24 -23.08 -3.42
CA LYS A 241 -13.60 -22.97 -4.00
C LYS A 241 -14.46 -21.87 -3.36
N HIS A 242 -14.07 -21.39 -2.19
CA HIS A 242 -14.84 -20.49 -1.32
C HIS A 242 -14.32 -19.06 -1.31
N LEU A 243 -15.17 -18.16 -0.80
CA LEU A 243 -14.81 -16.79 -0.42
C LEU A 243 -15.13 -16.52 1.05
N ILE A 244 -14.54 -15.47 1.61
CA ILE A 244 -14.92 -14.91 2.91
C ILE A 244 -15.80 -13.68 2.70
N VAL A 245 -16.86 -13.54 3.48
CA VAL A 245 -17.60 -12.30 3.66
C VAL A 245 -17.39 -11.79 5.09
N MET A 246 -17.04 -10.51 5.22
CA MET A 246 -16.94 -9.81 6.51
C MET A 246 -18.06 -8.78 6.61
N CYS A 247 -18.85 -8.85 7.69
CA CYS A 247 -19.84 -7.82 8.01
C CYS A 247 -19.88 -7.58 9.53
N HIS A 248 -19.86 -6.31 9.95
CA HIS A 248 -19.76 -5.91 11.36
C HIS A 248 -18.58 -6.58 12.12
N GLY A 249 -17.47 -6.88 11.44
CA GLY A 249 -16.32 -7.59 12.02
C GLY A 249 -16.51 -9.10 12.24
N GLN A 250 -17.68 -9.64 11.86
CA GLN A 250 -18.00 -11.08 11.89
C GLN A 250 -17.68 -11.71 10.52
N PHE A 251 -17.26 -12.97 10.54
CA PHE A 251 -16.77 -13.70 9.36
C PHE A 251 -17.75 -14.79 8.93
N TYR A 252 -17.95 -14.91 7.63
CA TYR A 252 -18.81 -15.92 7.00
C TYR A 252 -18.13 -16.49 5.77
N TRP A 253 -18.39 -17.75 5.43
CA TRP A 253 -17.89 -18.39 4.21
C TRP A 253 -18.96 -19.25 3.53
N PHE A 254 -18.78 -19.47 2.22
CA PHE A 254 -19.49 -20.46 1.42
C PHE A 254 -18.71 -20.71 0.11
N ASP A 255 -18.91 -21.88 -0.48
CA ASP A 255 -18.36 -22.26 -1.78
C ASP A 255 -19.07 -21.55 -2.93
N VAL A 256 -18.30 -21.19 -3.94
CA VAL A 256 -18.74 -20.41 -5.11
C VAL A 256 -18.22 -20.98 -6.45
N LEU A 257 -17.29 -21.93 -6.41
CA LEU A 257 -16.78 -22.70 -7.56
C LEU A 257 -16.85 -24.21 -7.31
N ASP A 258 -16.83 -25.01 -8.38
CA ASP A 258 -16.63 -26.47 -8.35
C ASP A 258 -15.19 -26.88 -8.72
N ASP A 259 -14.92 -28.19 -8.79
CA ASP A 259 -13.63 -28.77 -9.20
C ASP A 259 -13.19 -28.43 -10.63
N ASN A 260 -14.09 -27.95 -11.49
CA ASN A 260 -13.77 -27.44 -12.83
C ASN A 260 -13.53 -25.92 -12.82
N SER A 261 -13.55 -25.28 -11.65
CA SER A 261 -13.61 -23.83 -11.47
C SER A 261 -14.74 -23.16 -12.28
N ASP A 262 -15.84 -23.88 -12.46
CA ASP A 262 -17.11 -23.31 -12.92
C ASP A 262 -17.95 -22.88 -11.72
N VAL A 263 -18.73 -21.81 -11.90
CA VAL A 263 -19.53 -21.18 -10.85
C VAL A 263 -20.71 -22.08 -10.49
N ILE A 264 -21.07 -22.13 -9.20
CA ILE A 264 -22.14 -22.99 -8.66
C ILE A 264 -23.36 -22.22 -8.11
N MET A 265 -23.33 -20.88 -8.11
CA MET A 265 -24.43 -20.01 -7.65
C MET A 265 -24.68 -18.86 -8.63
N THR A 266 -25.93 -18.44 -8.85
CA THR A 266 -26.21 -17.26 -9.69
C THR A 266 -25.99 -15.94 -8.91
N GLU A 267 -25.90 -14.80 -9.62
CA GLU A 267 -25.84 -13.46 -8.99
C GLU A 267 -26.99 -13.24 -7.99
N LYS A 268 -28.17 -13.84 -8.24
CA LYS A 268 -29.32 -13.76 -7.34
C LYS A 268 -29.12 -14.58 -6.07
N ASP A 269 -28.54 -15.78 -6.18
CA ASP A 269 -28.36 -16.68 -5.04
C ASP A 269 -27.23 -16.16 -4.14
N ILE A 270 -26.17 -15.61 -4.74
CA ILE A 270 -25.13 -14.86 -4.03
C ILE A 270 -25.74 -13.63 -3.34
N ALA A 271 -26.63 -12.87 -4.00
CA ALA A 271 -27.31 -11.74 -3.36
C ALA A 271 -28.20 -12.18 -2.17
N ILE A 272 -28.83 -13.35 -2.23
CA ILE A 272 -29.57 -13.93 -1.09
C ILE A 272 -28.61 -14.28 0.05
N ASN A 273 -27.47 -14.91 -0.24
CA ASN A 273 -26.44 -15.21 0.77
C ASN A 273 -25.91 -13.92 1.43
N LEU A 274 -25.59 -12.88 0.65
CA LEU A 274 -25.10 -11.61 1.19
C LEU A 274 -26.15 -10.87 2.02
N GLN A 275 -27.42 -10.83 1.60
CA GLN A 275 -28.50 -10.25 2.42
C GLN A 275 -28.66 -11.02 3.74
N THR A 276 -28.64 -12.36 3.67
CA THR A 276 -28.73 -13.25 4.83
C THR A 276 -27.58 -13.01 5.83
N ILE A 277 -26.37 -12.74 5.34
CA ILE A 277 -25.21 -12.37 6.15
C ILE A 277 -25.38 -10.98 6.80
N VAL A 278 -25.88 -9.99 6.07
CA VAL A 278 -26.17 -8.64 6.62
C VAL A 278 -27.25 -8.71 7.71
N ASP A 279 -28.30 -9.50 7.48
CA ASP A 279 -29.42 -9.67 8.40
C ASP A 279 -29.02 -10.42 9.68
N ASP A 280 -28.05 -11.35 9.63
CA ASP A 280 -27.46 -11.99 10.82
C ASP A 280 -26.46 -11.09 11.56
N ALA A 281 -25.51 -10.50 10.83
CA ALA A 281 -24.49 -9.63 11.40
C ALA A 281 -25.10 -8.41 12.11
N GLY A 282 -26.28 -7.96 11.67
CA GLY A 282 -27.08 -6.90 12.29
C GLY A 282 -27.83 -7.30 13.58
N GLN A 283 -27.94 -8.59 13.92
CA GLN A 283 -28.58 -9.02 15.18
C GLN A 283 -27.71 -8.75 16.41
N ILE A 284 -26.38 -8.81 16.23
CA ILE A 284 -25.41 -8.50 17.30
C ILE A 284 -25.15 -6.98 17.31
N PRO A 285 -25.38 -6.28 18.44
CA PRO A 285 -25.05 -4.86 18.55
C PRO A 285 -23.56 -4.61 18.25
N ILE A 286 -23.25 -3.54 17.50
CA ILE A 286 -21.89 -3.29 16.99
C ILE A 286 -20.83 -3.23 18.09
N GLN A 287 -21.18 -2.75 19.29
CA GLN A 287 -20.30 -2.72 20.47
C GLN A 287 -19.98 -4.10 21.06
N GLU A 288 -20.83 -5.10 20.84
CA GLU A 288 -20.55 -6.49 21.23
C GLU A 288 -19.81 -7.23 20.11
N ALA A 289 -20.19 -7.01 18.84
CA ALA A 289 -19.49 -7.58 17.69
C ALA A 289 -18.01 -7.16 17.63
N ALA A 290 -17.71 -5.89 17.90
CA ALA A 290 -16.34 -5.37 17.95
C ALA A 290 -15.41 -6.15 18.89
N LYS A 291 -15.92 -6.66 20.02
CA LYS A 291 -15.13 -7.42 21.02
C LYS A 291 -14.66 -8.79 20.49
N GLY A 292 -15.26 -9.29 19.42
CA GLY A 292 -14.89 -10.52 18.72
C GLY A 292 -14.31 -10.29 17.32
N ALA A 293 -14.05 -9.04 16.92
CA ALA A 293 -13.65 -8.70 15.56
C ALA A 293 -12.16 -9.01 15.29
N LEU A 294 -11.80 -10.29 15.19
CA LEU A 294 -10.42 -10.76 14.98
C LEU A 294 -9.70 -10.16 13.77
N GLY A 295 -10.43 -9.56 12.82
CA GLY A 295 -9.86 -8.86 11.67
C GLY A 295 -8.81 -7.79 12.05
N VAL A 296 -8.97 -7.12 13.19
CA VAL A 296 -7.99 -6.14 13.68
C VAL A 296 -6.61 -6.74 13.94
N LEU A 297 -6.50 -8.05 14.21
CA LEU A 297 -5.20 -8.68 14.47
C LEU A 297 -4.30 -8.69 13.22
N SER A 298 -4.88 -8.68 12.01
CA SER A 298 -4.13 -8.51 10.75
C SER A 298 -3.45 -7.13 10.62
N THR A 299 -3.78 -6.17 11.49
CA THR A 299 -3.17 -4.83 11.57
C THR A 299 -2.03 -4.70 12.58
N GLU A 300 -1.69 -5.78 13.30
CA GLU A 300 -0.57 -5.76 14.24
C GLU A 300 0.81 -5.73 13.56
N ASN A 301 1.83 -5.42 14.37
CA ASN A 301 3.22 -5.71 14.01
C ASN A 301 3.38 -7.20 13.64
N ARG A 302 4.13 -7.53 12.59
CA ARG A 302 4.13 -8.89 12.02
C ARG A 302 4.68 -9.96 12.96
N LYS A 303 5.62 -9.65 13.86
CA LYS A 303 6.08 -10.59 14.89
C LYS A 303 5.03 -10.77 16.00
N VAL A 304 4.32 -9.71 16.37
CA VAL A 304 3.16 -9.80 17.28
C VAL A 304 2.04 -10.64 16.65
N TRP A 305 1.75 -10.43 15.36
CA TRP A 305 0.72 -11.19 14.64
C TRP A 305 1.12 -12.67 14.44
N SER A 306 2.41 -12.97 14.22
CA SER A 306 2.91 -14.36 14.25
C SER A 306 2.60 -15.04 15.59
N GLY A 307 3.07 -14.46 16.71
CA GLY A 307 2.85 -15.06 18.04
C GLY A 307 1.37 -15.18 18.43
N LEU A 308 0.50 -14.31 17.88
CA LEU A 308 -0.94 -14.42 18.03
C LEU A 308 -1.55 -15.51 17.13
N ARG A 309 -1.04 -15.74 15.92
CA ARG A 309 -1.40 -16.91 15.10
C ARG A 309 -1.00 -18.20 15.80
N ASP A 310 0.19 -18.28 16.39
CA ASP A 310 0.63 -19.44 17.16
C ASP A 310 -0.32 -19.72 18.33
N VAL A 311 -0.89 -18.69 18.96
CA VAL A 311 -1.93 -18.82 20.00
C VAL A 311 -3.28 -19.32 19.46
N ILE A 312 -3.63 -18.99 18.21
CA ILE A 312 -4.84 -19.45 17.49
C ILE A 312 -4.68 -20.91 17.01
N THR A 313 -3.51 -21.30 16.52
CA THR A 313 -3.24 -22.62 15.92
C THR A 313 -2.62 -23.64 16.88
N ARG A 314 -2.27 -23.23 18.11
CA ARG A 314 -1.69 -24.01 19.23
C ARG A 314 -2.24 -25.43 19.41
N GLU A 315 -3.53 -25.63 19.14
CA GLU A 315 -4.15 -26.96 19.05
C GLU A 315 -4.58 -27.22 17.59
N PRO A 316 -3.81 -28.02 16.81
CA PRO A 316 -4.16 -28.34 15.43
C PRO A 316 -5.48 -29.12 15.34
N GLY A 317 -6.39 -28.69 14.47
CA GLY A 317 -7.76 -29.22 14.40
C GLY A 317 -8.67 -28.74 15.55
N SER A 318 -8.32 -27.61 16.18
CA SER A 318 -9.27 -26.82 16.97
C SER A 318 -10.07 -25.90 16.05
N ASN A 319 -11.29 -25.54 16.46
CA ASN A 319 -12.18 -24.64 15.74
C ASN A 319 -11.52 -23.29 15.36
N ASN A 320 -10.68 -22.73 16.24
CA ASN A 320 -9.88 -21.55 15.95
C ASN A 320 -8.85 -21.76 14.82
N ALA A 321 -8.16 -22.90 14.79
CA ALA A 321 -7.20 -23.22 13.73
C ALA A 321 -7.90 -23.46 12.38
N ASP A 322 -9.05 -24.14 12.42
CA ASP A 322 -9.86 -24.43 11.23
C ASP A 322 -10.46 -23.13 10.63
N CYS A 323 -11.00 -22.23 11.47
CA CYS A 323 -11.49 -20.92 11.05
C CYS A 323 -10.39 -20.06 10.38
N LEU A 324 -9.17 -20.09 10.92
CA LEU A 324 -8.03 -19.37 10.34
C LEU A 324 -7.63 -19.95 8.97
N SER A 325 -7.56 -21.28 8.87
CA SER A 325 -7.25 -21.99 7.63
C SER A 325 -8.27 -21.71 6.51
N ILE A 326 -9.57 -21.67 6.84
CA ILE A 326 -10.64 -21.31 5.90
C ILE A 326 -10.44 -19.87 5.38
N ILE A 327 -10.01 -18.93 6.23
CA ILE A 327 -9.75 -17.55 5.81
C ILE A 327 -8.50 -17.46 4.91
N ASP A 328 -7.42 -18.13 5.27
CA ASP A 328 -6.15 -18.05 4.52
C ASP A 328 -6.24 -18.70 3.14
N THR A 329 -6.93 -19.83 3.01
CA THR A 329 -7.13 -20.54 1.74
C THR A 329 -8.06 -19.80 0.76
N ALA A 330 -9.05 -19.05 1.26
CA ALA A 330 -10.12 -18.47 0.45
C ALA A 330 -9.66 -17.65 -0.77
N LEU A 331 -10.47 -17.67 -1.84
CA LEU A 331 -10.20 -16.98 -3.11
C LEU A 331 -9.88 -15.49 -2.90
N PHE A 332 -10.75 -14.79 -2.18
CA PHE A 332 -10.63 -13.39 -1.76
C PHE A 332 -11.63 -13.10 -0.62
N VAL A 333 -11.53 -11.92 -0.02
CA VAL A 333 -12.44 -11.43 1.04
C VAL A 333 -13.42 -10.40 0.46
N VAL A 334 -14.64 -10.33 1.00
CA VAL A 334 -15.66 -9.34 0.64
C VAL A 334 -16.12 -8.61 1.90
N CYS A 335 -15.84 -7.31 2.02
CA CYS A 335 -16.19 -6.51 3.18
C CYS A 335 -17.48 -5.72 2.93
N LEU A 336 -18.57 -6.10 3.60
CA LEU A 336 -19.84 -5.39 3.57
C LEU A 336 -19.86 -4.32 4.68
N ASP A 337 -19.53 -3.10 4.29
CA ASP A 337 -19.38 -1.95 5.19
C ASP A 337 -20.70 -1.24 5.45
N TYR A 338 -21.04 -1.04 6.71
CA TYR A 338 -22.29 -0.41 7.16
C TYR A 338 -22.28 1.13 7.09
N THR A 339 -21.19 1.74 6.64
CA THR A 339 -21.00 3.19 6.53
C THR A 339 -21.32 3.73 5.13
N GLU A 340 -21.56 5.04 5.04
CA GLU A 340 -21.87 5.80 3.83
C GLU A 340 -20.96 7.05 3.79
N PRO A 341 -19.68 6.94 3.40
CA PRO A 341 -18.72 8.02 3.53
C PRO A 341 -19.10 9.23 2.64
N ALA A 342 -19.06 10.43 3.22
CA ALA A 342 -19.73 11.60 2.66
C ALA A 342 -19.02 12.27 1.46
N ASP A 343 -17.71 12.05 1.31
CA ASP A 343 -16.88 12.65 0.27
C ASP A 343 -15.75 11.71 -0.20
N ALA A 344 -14.98 12.16 -1.19
CA ALA A 344 -13.91 11.38 -1.80
C ALA A 344 -12.77 11.04 -0.85
N ALA A 345 -12.43 11.91 0.11
CA ALA A 345 -11.35 11.67 1.06
C ALA A 345 -11.79 10.63 2.11
N ALA A 346 -13.01 10.76 2.63
CA ALA A 346 -13.61 9.77 3.53
C ALA A 346 -13.79 8.40 2.86
N LEU A 347 -14.17 8.35 1.57
CA LEU A 347 -14.19 7.12 0.78
C LEU A 347 -12.78 6.51 0.65
N CYS A 348 -11.77 7.30 0.28
CA CYS A 348 -10.39 6.83 0.14
C CYS A 348 -9.82 6.29 1.46
N GLN A 349 -10.06 6.98 2.58
CA GLN A 349 -9.71 6.50 3.91
C GLN A 349 -10.41 5.16 4.23
N ASN A 350 -11.71 5.04 3.95
CA ASN A 350 -12.47 3.82 4.20
C ASN A 350 -11.92 2.61 3.43
N MET A 351 -11.54 2.80 2.16
CA MET A 351 -10.95 1.73 1.34
C MET A 351 -9.52 1.35 1.75
N LEU A 352 -8.77 2.26 2.41
CA LEU A 352 -7.42 1.99 2.89
C LEU A 352 -7.39 1.38 4.30
N CYS A 353 -8.03 2.04 5.27
CA CYS A 353 -7.93 1.73 6.70
C CYS A 353 -9.28 1.61 7.44
N GLY A 354 -10.39 1.92 6.76
CA GLY A 354 -11.73 1.97 7.37
C GLY A 354 -12.00 3.28 8.13
N THR A 355 -13.21 3.44 8.66
CA THR A 355 -13.53 4.49 9.63
C THR A 355 -13.10 4.08 11.03
N SER A 356 -12.65 5.05 11.82
CA SER A 356 -12.36 4.92 13.25
C SER A 356 -13.39 5.71 14.03
N GLU A 357 -14.11 5.06 14.95
CA GLU A 357 -15.15 5.68 15.77
C GLU A 357 -15.12 5.06 17.18
N ILE A 358 -15.13 5.88 18.25
CA ILE A 358 -15.14 5.39 19.64
C ILE A 358 -16.54 5.57 20.24
N GLU A 359 -17.21 4.47 20.59
CA GLU A 359 -18.51 4.53 21.28
C GLU A 359 -18.40 3.85 22.66
N LYS A 360 -18.62 4.62 23.74
CA LYS A 360 -18.48 4.20 25.15
C LYS A 360 -17.08 3.64 25.54
N GLY A 361 -16.04 3.88 24.73
CA GLY A 361 -14.68 3.36 24.97
C GLY A 361 -14.41 1.97 24.38
N VAL A 362 -15.19 1.57 23.38
CA VAL A 362 -14.95 0.42 22.48
C VAL A 362 -14.70 0.98 21.08
N GLN A 363 -13.77 0.39 20.32
CA GLN A 363 -13.57 0.74 18.92
C GLN A 363 -14.71 0.20 18.06
N ILE A 364 -15.32 1.07 17.28
CA ILE A 364 -16.26 0.74 16.21
C ILE A 364 -15.79 1.45 14.92
N GLY A 365 -16.68 1.60 13.93
CA GLY A 365 -16.29 1.96 12.56
C GLY A 365 -15.94 0.71 11.74
N THR A 366 -15.55 0.92 10.47
CA THR A 366 -15.28 -0.17 9.52
C THR A 366 -13.84 -0.69 9.56
N CYS A 367 -12.95 -0.06 10.33
CA CYS A 367 -11.57 -0.55 10.53
C CYS A 367 -11.51 -1.97 11.13
N THR A 368 -12.56 -2.39 11.85
CA THR A 368 -12.73 -3.74 12.40
C THR A 368 -13.23 -4.79 11.38
N ASN A 369 -13.66 -4.34 10.19
CA ASN A 369 -14.33 -5.14 9.17
C ASN A 369 -13.39 -5.47 7.99
N ARG A 370 -12.17 -5.94 8.28
CA ARG A 370 -11.06 -6.09 7.31
C ARG A 370 -10.20 -7.32 7.61
N TRP A 371 -9.54 -7.84 6.57
CA TRP A 371 -8.45 -8.83 6.70
C TRP A 371 -7.30 -8.47 5.76
N TYR A 372 -6.28 -7.80 6.28
CA TYR A 372 -5.25 -7.15 5.46
C TYR A 372 -4.21 -8.10 4.84
N ASP A 373 -4.18 -9.37 5.24
CA ASP A 373 -3.26 -10.37 4.70
C ASP A 373 -3.70 -10.92 3.31
N LYS A 374 -4.83 -10.44 2.76
CA LYS A 374 -5.44 -10.94 1.51
C LYS A 374 -5.95 -9.80 0.62
N LEU A 375 -6.30 -10.13 -0.63
CA LEU A 375 -7.11 -9.25 -1.49
C LEU A 375 -8.54 -9.21 -0.97
N GLN A 376 -9.08 -7.99 -0.82
CA GLN A 376 -10.43 -7.74 -0.29
C GLN A 376 -11.22 -6.73 -1.14
N ILE A 377 -12.41 -7.12 -1.58
CA ILE A 377 -13.39 -6.25 -2.26
C ILE A 377 -14.25 -5.60 -1.18
N ILE A 378 -14.24 -4.27 -1.08
CA ILE A 378 -14.97 -3.51 -0.06
C ILE A 378 -16.18 -2.85 -0.74
N VAL A 379 -17.38 -2.98 -0.15
CA VAL A 379 -18.60 -2.36 -0.66
C VAL A 379 -19.34 -1.67 0.49
N CYS A 380 -19.42 -0.34 0.41
CA CYS A 380 -20.14 0.51 1.37
C CYS A 380 -21.67 0.35 1.25
N LYS A 381 -22.41 0.79 2.26
CA LYS A 381 -23.87 0.71 2.34
C LYS A 381 -24.61 1.50 1.26
N ASN A 382 -23.99 2.59 0.79
CA ASN A 382 -24.42 3.38 -0.37
C ASN A 382 -24.01 2.77 -1.73
N GLY A 383 -23.42 1.56 -1.72
CA GLY A 383 -22.94 0.84 -2.89
C GLY A 383 -21.53 1.20 -3.37
N SER A 384 -20.95 2.32 -2.94
CA SER A 384 -19.59 2.72 -3.37
C SER A 384 -18.57 1.63 -3.03
N ALA A 385 -17.78 1.21 -4.01
CA ALA A 385 -16.95 0.00 -3.93
C ALA A 385 -15.47 0.27 -4.21
N GLY A 386 -14.60 -0.55 -3.63
CA GLY A 386 -13.16 -0.49 -3.81
C GLY A 386 -12.50 -1.86 -3.64
N ILE A 387 -11.20 -1.91 -3.92
CA ILE A 387 -10.37 -3.11 -3.76
C ILE A 387 -9.14 -2.70 -2.95
N ASN A 388 -8.93 -3.35 -1.81
CA ASN A 388 -7.69 -3.25 -1.03
C ASN A 388 -6.92 -4.57 -1.19
N PHE A 389 -5.60 -4.53 -1.29
CA PHE A 389 -4.82 -5.73 -1.57
C PHE A 389 -3.44 -5.74 -0.92
N GLU A 390 -2.96 -6.94 -0.61
CA GLU A 390 -1.59 -7.17 -0.15
C GLU A 390 -0.62 -7.02 -1.35
N HIS A 391 0.42 -6.20 -1.17
CA HIS A 391 1.28 -5.73 -2.27
C HIS A 391 2.58 -6.55 -2.46
N THR A 392 2.86 -7.52 -1.59
CA THR A 392 4.08 -8.34 -1.70
C THR A 392 4.02 -9.22 -2.95
N GLY A 393 2.90 -9.95 -3.12
CA GLY A 393 2.74 -10.94 -4.19
C GLY A 393 2.56 -10.35 -5.60
N VAL A 394 1.99 -9.15 -5.72
CA VAL A 394 1.52 -8.56 -6.99
C VAL A 394 1.81 -7.05 -7.05
N ASP A 395 2.18 -6.55 -8.24
CA ASP A 395 2.29 -5.10 -8.49
C ASP A 395 0.94 -4.54 -8.99
N GLY A 396 0.69 -3.25 -8.75
CA GLY A 396 -0.59 -2.59 -9.01
C GLY A 396 -1.14 -2.69 -10.44
N HIS A 397 -0.32 -2.87 -11.48
CA HIS A 397 -0.81 -3.19 -12.85
C HIS A 397 -1.64 -4.47 -12.88
N THR A 398 -1.18 -5.53 -12.23
CA THR A 398 -1.83 -6.86 -12.25
C THR A 398 -3.18 -6.79 -11.55
N VAL A 399 -3.29 -6.00 -10.48
CA VAL A 399 -4.56 -5.78 -9.76
C VAL A 399 -5.44 -4.74 -10.46
N LEU A 400 -4.88 -3.78 -11.21
CA LEU A 400 -5.66 -2.91 -12.09
C LEU A 400 -6.39 -3.74 -13.15
N ARG A 401 -5.70 -4.67 -13.84
CA ARG A 401 -6.33 -5.48 -14.88
C ARG A 401 -7.56 -6.21 -14.34
N PHE A 402 -7.45 -6.78 -13.13
CA PHE A 402 -8.58 -7.33 -12.40
C PHE A 402 -9.69 -6.29 -12.13
N ALA A 403 -9.37 -5.15 -11.52
CA ALA A 403 -10.34 -4.08 -11.23
C ALA A 403 -11.09 -3.58 -12.49
N SER A 404 -10.34 -3.40 -13.58
CA SER A 404 -10.80 -2.95 -14.90
C SER A 404 -11.73 -3.97 -15.55
N ASP A 405 -11.32 -5.23 -15.58
CA ASP A 405 -12.05 -6.30 -16.26
C ASP A 405 -13.32 -6.66 -15.46
N ILE A 406 -13.29 -6.71 -14.12
CA ILE A 406 -14.52 -6.96 -13.35
C ILE A 406 -15.52 -5.82 -13.48
N TYR A 407 -15.09 -4.55 -13.44
CA TYR A 407 -15.97 -3.40 -13.65
C TYR A 407 -16.60 -3.46 -15.05
N THR A 408 -15.78 -3.69 -16.08
CA THR A 408 -16.23 -3.80 -17.47
C THR A 408 -17.24 -4.94 -17.65
N ASP A 409 -17.00 -6.12 -17.05
CA ASP A 409 -17.93 -7.25 -17.13
C ASP A 409 -19.23 -7.01 -16.35
N THR A 410 -19.24 -6.28 -15.22
CA THR A 410 -20.53 -5.90 -14.57
C THR A 410 -21.42 -5.08 -15.51
N ILE A 411 -20.83 -4.23 -16.36
CA ILE A 411 -21.55 -3.43 -17.37
C ILE A 411 -21.97 -4.31 -18.56
N LEU A 412 -21.06 -5.16 -19.07
CA LEU A 412 -21.34 -6.04 -20.21
C LEU A 412 -22.36 -7.14 -19.89
N ARG A 413 -22.37 -7.71 -18.67
CA ARG A 413 -23.41 -8.65 -18.24
C ARG A 413 -24.77 -7.96 -18.16
N PHE A 414 -24.86 -6.75 -17.61
CA PHE A 414 -26.10 -5.98 -17.60
C PHE A 414 -26.57 -5.65 -19.03
N ALA A 415 -25.68 -5.20 -19.92
CA ALA A 415 -25.99 -4.97 -21.33
C ALA A 415 -26.51 -6.24 -22.03
N ARG A 416 -25.95 -7.42 -21.72
CA ARG A 416 -26.41 -8.73 -22.20
C ARG A 416 -27.83 -9.07 -21.72
N THR A 417 -28.25 -8.67 -20.51
CA THR A 417 -29.65 -8.88 -20.05
C THR A 417 -30.68 -8.06 -20.84
N ILE A 418 -30.31 -6.88 -21.33
CA ILE A 418 -31.18 -6.00 -22.13
C ILE A 418 -31.12 -6.40 -23.61
N ASN A 419 -29.94 -6.76 -24.10
CA ASN A 419 -29.66 -7.12 -25.48
C ASN A 419 -28.67 -8.29 -25.52
N GLY A 420 -29.17 -9.51 -25.71
CA GLY A 420 -28.36 -10.74 -25.77
C GLY A 420 -27.36 -10.84 -26.93
N LYS A 421 -27.13 -9.76 -27.69
CA LYS A 421 -26.03 -9.60 -28.66
C LYS A 421 -24.88 -8.71 -28.16
N ALA A 422 -24.95 -8.17 -26.94
CA ALA A 422 -23.83 -7.46 -26.34
C ALA A 422 -22.65 -8.43 -26.10
N PRO A 423 -21.38 -7.99 -26.25
CA PRO A 423 -20.23 -8.87 -26.15
C PRO A 423 -20.02 -9.42 -24.73
N ALA A 424 -19.33 -10.56 -24.66
CA ALA A 424 -18.72 -11.06 -23.43
C ALA A 424 -17.24 -10.63 -23.38
N LEU A 425 -16.69 -10.48 -22.17
CA LEU A 425 -15.27 -10.21 -21.96
C LEU A 425 -14.42 -11.49 -21.98
N TRP A 426 -15.00 -12.59 -21.50
CA TRP A 426 -14.34 -13.88 -21.30
C TRP A 426 -14.43 -14.77 -22.54
N ALA A 427 -13.38 -15.56 -22.82
CA ALA A 427 -13.31 -16.44 -23.99
C ALA A 427 -14.32 -17.60 -23.92
N SER A 428 -14.45 -18.22 -22.74
CA SER A 428 -15.62 -19.02 -22.35
C SER A 428 -16.28 -18.41 -21.11
N THR A 429 -17.56 -18.74 -20.88
CA THR A 429 -18.29 -18.41 -19.64
C THR A 429 -18.56 -19.69 -18.86
N SER A 430 -18.82 -19.55 -17.56
CA SER A 430 -19.32 -20.69 -16.79
C SER A 430 -20.71 -21.17 -17.30
N PRO A 431 -21.03 -22.47 -17.24
CA PRO A 431 -22.38 -22.96 -17.52
C PRO A 431 -23.36 -22.47 -16.44
N ASP A 432 -24.53 -21.98 -16.86
CA ASP A 432 -25.52 -21.37 -15.97
C ASP A 432 -25.91 -22.28 -14.78
N PRO A 433 -25.61 -21.90 -13.52
CA PRO A 433 -25.88 -22.72 -12.35
C PRO A 433 -27.35 -23.12 -12.21
N SER A 434 -28.29 -22.26 -12.63
CA SER A 434 -29.73 -22.53 -12.57
C SER A 434 -30.22 -23.61 -13.55
N LYS A 435 -29.33 -24.08 -14.44
CA LYS A 435 -29.58 -25.16 -15.41
C LYS A 435 -28.73 -26.41 -15.16
N ARG A 436 -27.89 -26.41 -14.12
CA ARG A 436 -27.05 -27.54 -13.73
C ARG A 436 -27.78 -28.41 -12.70
N ASP A 437 -27.37 -29.67 -12.63
CA ASP A 437 -27.77 -30.57 -11.54
C ASP A 437 -26.96 -30.20 -10.28
N PRO A 438 -27.57 -29.96 -9.11
CA PRO A 438 -26.83 -29.70 -7.88
C PRO A 438 -25.86 -30.82 -7.50
N GLU A 439 -26.15 -32.08 -7.84
CA GLU A 439 -25.21 -33.20 -7.60
C GLU A 439 -23.94 -33.09 -8.48
N SER A 440 -23.97 -32.28 -9.56
CA SER A 440 -22.83 -32.02 -10.44
C SER A 440 -21.84 -30.96 -9.92
N PHE A 441 -22.09 -30.36 -8.75
CA PHE A 441 -21.17 -29.39 -8.13
C PHE A 441 -20.08 -30.04 -7.28
N GLY A 442 -20.23 -31.32 -6.93
CA GLY A 442 -19.30 -32.04 -6.05
C GLY A 442 -19.60 -31.82 -4.56
N ASP A 443 -18.58 -32.01 -3.72
CA ASP A 443 -18.65 -31.74 -2.28
C ASP A 443 -18.35 -30.25 -2.05
N VAL A 444 -19.42 -29.46 -1.85
CA VAL A 444 -19.41 -28.00 -1.71
C VAL A 444 -20.54 -27.53 -0.78
N SER A 445 -20.32 -26.47 0.01
CA SER A 445 -21.37 -25.83 0.80
C SER A 445 -21.74 -24.44 0.28
N THR A 446 -22.92 -24.35 -0.34
CA THR A 446 -23.48 -23.11 -0.90
C THR A 446 -24.23 -22.24 0.11
N THR A 447 -24.40 -22.71 1.35
CA THR A 447 -25.10 -21.95 2.42
C THR A 447 -24.09 -21.19 3.27
N PRO A 448 -24.34 -19.92 3.66
CA PRO A 448 -23.43 -19.19 4.53
C PRO A 448 -23.22 -19.88 5.88
N HIS A 449 -21.97 -20.21 6.16
CA HIS A 449 -21.49 -20.68 7.45
C HIS A 449 -20.77 -19.54 8.17
N LYS A 450 -21.16 -19.28 9.42
CA LYS A 450 -20.51 -18.29 10.30
C LYS A 450 -19.28 -18.91 10.96
N LEU A 451 -18.17 -18.19 10.98
CA LEU A 451 -16.98 -18.57 11.73
C LEU A 451 -17.08 -18.00 13.15
N GLU A 452 -17.39 -18.88 14.11
CA GLU A 452 -17.51 -18.55 15.53
C GLU A 452 -16.16 -18.82 16.23
N TRP A 453 -15.54 -17.77 16.77
CA TRP A 453 -14.20 -17.87 17.38
C TRP A 453 -14.26 -18.26 18.86
N ASP A 454 -13.43 -19.21 19.27
CA ASP A 454 -13.18 -19.54 20.68
C ASP A 454 -12.35 -18.43 21.33
N MET A 455 -13.04 -17.37 21.77
CA MET A 455 -12.46 -16.18 22.39
C MET A 455 -11.87 -16.50 23.78
N ILE A 456 -10.67 -17.10 23.80
CA ILE A 456 -9.85 -17.26 25.01
C ILE A 456 -9.35 -15.90 25.55
N PRO A 457 -8.95 -15.80 26.84
CA PRO A 457 -8.52 -14.54 27.44
C PRO A 457 -7.41 -13.82 26.68
N GLU A 458 -6.43 -14.56 26.16
CA GLU A 458 -5.31 -14.03 25.38
C GLU A 458 -5.79 -13.29 24.12
N LEU A 459 -6.74 -13.86 23.37
CA LEU A 459 -7.29 -13.25 22.15
C LEU A 459 -8.16 -12.03 22.45
N ARG A 460 -8.94 -12.04 23.55
CA ARG A 460 -9.72 -10.87 23.98
C ARG A 460 -8.81 -9.68 24.33
N ILE A 461 -7.67 -9.95 24.95
CA ILE A 461 -6.66 -8.93 25.28
C ILE A 461 -5.94 -8.46 24.01
N ALA A 462 -5.60 -9.38 23.09
CA ALA A 462 -4.98 -9.05 21.82
C ALA A 462 -5.86 -8.13 20.95
N VAL A 463 -7.14 -8.47 20.76
CA VAL A 463 -8.11 -7.64 20.01
C VAL A 463 -8.19 -6.23 20.63
N ARG A 464 -8.18 -6.12 21.97
CA ARG A 464 -8.20 -4.83 22.68
C ARG A 464 -6.94 -3.98 22.51
N PHE A 465 -5.78 -4.60 22.29
CA PHE A 465 -4.55 -3.85 22.01
C PHE A 465 -4.44 -3.49 20.52
N ALA A 466 -4.84 -4.40 19.63
CA ALA A 466 -4.90 -4.16 18.20
C ALA A 466 -5.93 -3.09 17.83
N GLU A 467 -7.14 -3.08 18.42
CA GLU A 467 -8.14 -2.03 18.20
C GLU A 467 -7.59 -0.63 18.55
N THR A 468 -6.84 -0.55 19.65
CA THR A 468 -6.23 0.71 20.15
C THR A 468 -5.11 1.17 19.22
N ARG A 469 -4.21 0.27 18.82
CA ARG A 469 -3.09 0.57 17.89
C ARG A 469 -3.58 0.97 16.51
N LEU A 470 -4.64 0.32 16.02
CA LEU A 470 -5.26 0.65 14.74
C LEU A 470 -5.92 2.02 14.79
N ALA A 471 -6.64 2.35 15.87
CA ALA A 471 -7.22 3.67 16.09
C ALA A 471 -6.13 4.76 16.11
N ASP A 472 -5.10 4.61 16.95
CA ASP A 472 -3.96 5.52 17.01
C ASP A 472 -3.28 5.71 15.64
N LEU A 473 -3.14 4.63 14.86
CA LEU A 473 -2.52 4.67 13.53
C LEU A 473 -3.43 5.35 12.49
N ILE A 474 -4.76 5.21 12.58
CA ILE A 474 -5.72 5.90 11.72
C ILE A 474 -5.72 7.41 12.02
N GLU A 475 -5.87 7.79 13.30
CA GLU A 475 -5.88 9.21 13.72
C GLU A 475 -4.55 9.93 13.40
N GLN A 476 -3.43 9.20 13.32
CA GLN A 476 -2.14 9.71 12.87
C GLN A 476 -2.06 10.06 11.37
N ASN A 477 -3.00 9.62 10.53
CA ASN A 477 -2.97 9.82 9.09
C ASN A 477 -4.11 10.73 8.59
N GLU A 478 -3.73 11.78 7.87
CA GLU A 478 -4.64 12.71 7.20
C GLU A 478 -4.89 12.26 5.74
N PHE A 479 -6.12 12.44 5.23
CA PHE A 479 -6.50 12.15 3.84
C PHE A 479 -7.21 13.35 3.20
N GLU A 480 -6.79 13.72 1.99
CA GLU A 480 -7.43 14.76 1.18
C GLU A 480 -7.44 14.36 -0.30
N CYS A 481 -8.52 14.69 -1.01
CA CYS A 481 -8.67 14.40 -2.43
C CYS A 481 -8.90 15.69 -3.24
N LEU A 482 -8.39 15.70 -4.48
CA LEU A 482 -8.58 16.76 -5.45
C LEU A 482 -9.10 16.16 -6.75
N ASP A 483 -10.39 16.38 -7.04
CA ASP A 483 -10.99 16.16 -8.36
C ASP A 483 -10.82 17.43 -9.19
N PHE A 484 -9.65 17.58 -9.81
CA PHE A 484 -9.28 18.77 -10.58
C PHE A 484 -10.04 18.80 -11.92
N GLY A 485 -11.24 19.37 -11.90
CA GLY A 485 -12.14 19.48 -13.06
C GLY A 485 -11.82 20.60 -14.06
N ALA A 486 -10.69 21.31 -13.92
CA ALA A 486 -10.41 22.47 -14.77
C ALA A 486 -9.81 22.08 -16.13
N TYR A 487 -8.96 21.05 -16.19
CA TYR A 487 -8.45 20.42 -17.41
C TYR A 487 -7.79 19.07 -17.09
N GLY A 488 -7.60 18.23 -18.11
CA GLY A 488 -6.88 16.96 -18.02
C GLY A 488 -5.83 16.80 -19.12
N LYS A 489 -5.54 15.54 -19.47
CA LYS A 489 -4.56 15.11 -20.47
C LYS A 489 -4.65 15.89 -21.80
N ASN A 490 -5.85 16.12 -22.35
CA ASN A 490 -6.03 16.79 -23.65
C ASN A 490 -5.47 18.22 -23.68
N PHE A 491 -5.58 18.95 -22.56
CA PHE A 491 -4.96 20.27 -22.44
C PHE A 491 -3.43 20.18 -22.32
N ILE A 492 -2.93 19.21 -21.56
CA ILE A 492 -1.49 19.07 -21.29
C ILE A 492 -0.74 18.66 -22.57
N THR A 493 -1.26 17.70 -23.32
CA THR A 493 -0.71 17.27 -24.61
C THR A 493 -0.80 18.38 -25.67
N SER A 494 -1.90 19.11 -25.76
CA SER A 494 -2.03 20.25 -26.70
C SER A 494 -1.09 21.41 -26.39
N MET A 495 -0.61 21.53 -25.15
CA MET A 495 0.46 22.48 -24.77
C MET A 495 1.88 21.94 -24.99
N GLY A 496 2.03 20.70 -25.49
CA GLY A 496 3.31 20.08 -25.83
C GLY A 496 4.06 19.48 -24.65
N PHE A 497 3.34 18.97 -23.65
CA PHE A 497 3.89 18.30 -22.47
C PHE A 497 3.40 16.85 -22.36
N SER A 498 4.24 16.01 -21.77
CA SER A 498 3.85 14.69 -21.25
C SER A 498 2.91 14.86 -20.05
N PRO A 499 1.71 14.24 -20.01
CA PRO A 499 0.77 14.42 -18.90
C PRO A 499 1.33 14.01 -17.55
N ASP A 500 1.99 12.86 -17.51
CA ASP A 500 2.60 12.28 -16.31
C ASP A 500 3.70 13.19 -15.75
N ALA A 501 4.67 13.56 -16.59
CA ALA A 501 5.76 14.45 -16.22
C ALA A 501 5.27 15.85 -15.76
N PHE A 502 4.18 16.35 -16.35
CA PHE A 502 3.56 17.63 -15.98
C PHE A 502 2.94 17.58 -14.57
N VAL A 503 2.23 16.50 -14.23
CA VAL A 503 1.63 16.29 -12.91
C VAL A 503 2.72 16.01 -11.85
N GLN A 504 3.76 15.23 -12.20
CA GLN A 504 4.95 15.06 -11.37
C GLN A 504 5.62 16.41 -11.02
N MET A 505 5.80 17.30 -12.00
CA MET A 505 6.30 18.66 -11.75
C MET A 505 5.34 19.52 -10.95
N ALA A 506 4.02 19.29 -11.02
CA ALA A 506 3.05 19.97 -10.18
C ALA A 506 3.23 19.65 -8.69
N PHE A 507 3.49 18.38 -8.32
CA PHE A 507 3.83 18.02 -6.94
C PHE A 507 5.09 18.71 -6.45
N GLN A 508 6.14 18.76 -7.28
CA GLN A 508 7.38 19.45 -6.94
C GLN A 508 7.16 20.96 -6.73
N ALA A 509 6.37 21.60 -7.59
CA ALA A 509 6.04 23.02 -7.46
C ALA A 509 5.19 23.30 -6.21
N ALA A 510 4.19 22.47 -5.90
CA ALA A 510 3.37 22.61 -4.70
C ALA A 510 4.18 22.41 -3.42
N TYR A 511 5.03 21.38 -3.37
CA TYR A 511 5.89 21.09 -2.22
C TYR A 511 6.91 22.20 -2.00
N TYR A 512 7.59 22.66 -3.05
CA TYR A 512 8.54 23.77 -2.94
C TYR A 512 7.86 25.08 -2.51
N GLY A 513 6.65 25.37 -3.00
CA GLY A 513 5.87 26.53 -2.59
C GLY A 513 5.46 26.53 -1.12
N LEU A 514 5.25 25.35 -0.53
CA LEU A 514 4.87 25.18 0.87
C LEU A 514 6.08 25.12 1.82
N TYR A 515 7.18 24.48 1.42
CA TYR A 515 8.32 24.15 2.29
C TYR A 515 9.64 24.85 1.94
N GLY A 516 9.75 25.53 0.79
CA GLY A 516 10.96 26.25 0.35
C GLY A 516 12.16 25.38 -0.03
N ARG A 517 11.96 24.06 -0.14
CA ARG A 517 12.98 23.04 -0.45
C ARG A 517 12.40 21.94 -1.33
N VAL A 518 13.27 21.20 -2.01
CA VAL A 518 12.94 19.91 -2.63
C VAL A 518 13.33 18.78 -1.68
N GLU A 519 12.71 17.62 -1.83
CA GLU A 519 13.00 16.42 -1.03
C GLU A 519 12.92 15.16 -1.90
N CYS A 520 13.48 14.05 -1.40
CA CYS A 520 13.53 12.80 -2.14
C CYS A 520 12.12 12.36 -2.59
N THR A 521 11.94 12.25 -3.90
CA THR A 521 10.70 11.81 -4.54
C THR A 521 10.91 10.45 -5.20
N TYR A 522 9.90 9.60 -5.10
CA TYR A 522 9.86 8.29 -5.74
C TYR A 522 8.62 8.22 -6.63
N GLU A 523 8.80 7.69 -7.82
CA GLU A 523 7.72 7.17 -8.67
C GLU A 523 8.15 5.80 -9.25
N PRO A 524 7.28 4.78 -9.33
CA PRO A 524 7.67 3.50 -9.91
C PRO A 524 7.77 3.58 -11.44
N ALA A 525 8.61 2.74 -12.05
CA ALA A 525 8.50 2.34 -13.45
C ALA A 525 8.18 0.84 -13.52
N MET A 526 7.19 0.45 -14.32
CA MET A 526 6.91 -0.97 -14.57
C MET A 526 8.05 -1.60 -15.39
N THR A 527 8.49 -2.81 -14.99
CA THR A 527 9.48 -3.61 -15.73
C THR A 527 8.93 -4.94 -16.24
N LYS A 528 7.59 -5.11 -16.28
CA LYS A 528 6.92 -6.35 -16.73
C LYS A 528 7.19 -6.73 -18.19
N THR A 529 7.84 -5.89 -19.01
CA THR A 529 8.38 -6.27 -20.34
C THR A 529 9.53 -7.29 -20.25
N PHE A 530 10.01 -7.58 -19.05
CA PHE A 530 11.01 -8.59 -18.76
C PHE A 530 10.39 -9.76 -17.96
N LEU A 531 10.93 -10.96 -18.17
CA LEU A 531 10.57 -12.17 -17.43
C LEU A 531 10.77 -11.92 -15.92
N HIS A 532 9.69 -12.08 -15.15
CA HIS A 532 9.66 -11.82 -13.70
C HIS A 532 10.15 -10.39 -13.34
N GLY A 533 9.88 -9.42 -14.21
CA GLY A 533 9.98 -8.00 -13.89
C GLY A 533 8.98 -7.59 -12.81
N ARG A 534 9.43 -6.69 -11.92
CA ARG A 534 8.61 -6.00 -10.92
C ARG A 534 8.56 -4.51 -11.29
N THR A 535 9.16 -3.65 -10.49
CA THR A 535 9.33 -2.21 -10.76
C THR A 535 10.77 -1.75 -10.60
N GLU A 536 11.10 -0.59 -11.17
CA GLU A 536 12.29 0.23 -10.90
C GLU A 536 11.86 1.60 -10.32
N ALA A 537 12.79 2.39 -9.78
CA ALA A 537 12.55 3.74 -9.25
C ALA A 537 12.86 4.84 -10.28
N ILE A 538 11.86 5.63 -10.65
CA ILE A 538 12.03 6.94 -11.26
C ILE A 538 12.29 7.94 -10.14
N ARG A 539 13.43 8.63 -10.22
CA ARG A 539 13.77 9.72 -9.29
C ARG A 539 13.41 11.06 -9.93
N THR A 540 12.26 11.61 -9.53
CA THR A 540 11.63 12.81 -10.12
C THR A 540 12.47 14.08 -9.91
N VAL A 541 13.15 14.22 -8.77
CA VAL A 541 13.97 15.40 -8.47
C VAL A 541 15.27 15.35 -9.28
N SER A 542 15.39 16.29 -10.20
CA SER A 542 16.52 16.52 -11.08
C SER A 542 16.98 17.97 -10.97
N GLU A 543 18.17 18.31 -11.48
CA GLU A 543 18.61 19.71 -11.54
C GLU A 543 17.64 20.58 -12.36
N GLU A 544 17.07 20.03 -13.43
CA GLU A 544 16.05 20.71 -14.23
C GLU A 544 14.76 20.94 -13.43
N ALA A 545 14.32 19.98 -12.59
CA ALA A 545 13.17 20.14 -11.71
C ALA A 545 13.42 21.20 -10.61
N VAL A 546 14.61 21.20 -9.99
CA VAL A 546 15.01 22.23 -9.01
C VAL A 546 15.02 23.62 -9.64
N ASN A 547 15.64 23.75 -10.82
CA ASN A 547 15.65 25.00 -11.57
C ASN A 547 14.22 25.44 -11.94
N PHE A 548 13.34 24.52 -12.34
CA PHE A 548 11.94 24.81 -12.61
C PHE A 548 11.21 25.38 -11.40
N VAL A 549 11.20 24.70 -10.24
CA VAL A 549 10.43 25.18 -9.08
C VAL A 549 10.96 26.52 -8.56
N GLN A 550 12.28 26.72 -8.56
CA GLN A 550 12.91 28.01 -8.23
C GLN A 550 12.51 29.11 -9.23
N THR A 551 12.55 28.82 -10.54
CA THR A 551 12.14 29.76 -11.59
C THR A 551 10.65 30.12 -11.48
N PHE A 552 9.80 29.14 -11.15
CA PHE A 552 8.35 29.31 -11.04
C PHE A 552 7.95 30.19 -9.84
N TRP A 553 8.54 29.99 -8.67
CA TRP A 553 8.21 30.75 -7.46
C TRP A 553 8.90 32.11 -7.35
N ALA A 554 9.96 32.36 -8.13
CA ALA A 554 10.57 33.67 -8.26
C ALA A 554 9.82 34.60 -9.26
N ASP A 555 10.15 35.89 -9.22
CA ASP A 555 9.59 36.94 -10.08
C ASP A 555 10.22 36.93 -11.48
N ASN A 556 9.99 35.83 -12.21
CA ASN A 556 10.45 35.62 -13.58
C ASN A 556 9.32 35.84 -14.62
N PRO A 557 9.65 36.20 -15.87
CA PRO A 557 8.72 36.16 -17.01
C PRO A 557 8.05 34.79 -17.18
N ALA A 558 6.83 34.79 -17.71
CA ALA A 558 6.03 33.58 -17.96
C ALA A 558 6.76 32.60 -18.90
N GLU A 559 7.47 33.14 -19.88
CA GLU A 559 8.24 32.41 -20.90
C GLU A 559 9.34 31.57 -20.26
N ASN A 560 10.07 32.15 -19.29
CA ASN A 560 11.13 31.48 -18.55
C ASN A 560 10.55 30.34 -17.68
N LYS A 561 9.38 30.56 -17.05
CA LYS A 561 8.69 29.54 -16.25
C LYS A 561 8.26 28.34 -17.10
N ILE A 562 7.72 28.60 -18.31
CA ILE A 562 7.34 27.56 -19.28
C ILE A 562 8.56 26.83 -19.83
N GLU A 563 9.66 27.52 -20.15
CA GLU A 563 10.89 26.88 -20.65
C GLU A 563 11.53 25.98 -19.59
N ALA A 564 11.60 26.44 -18.34
CA ALA A 564 12.12 25.66 -17.22
C ALA A 564 11.24 24.41 -16.96
N LEU A 565 9.91 24.56 -16.94
CA LEU A 565 8.98 23.43 -16.84
C LEU A 565 9.19 22.43 -17.98
N LYS A 566 9.34 22.91 -19.23
CA LYS A 566 9.56 22.04 -20.38
C LYS A 566 10.83 21.21 -20.26
N LYS A 567 11.94 21.82 -19.83
CA LYS A 567 13.21 21.11 -19.56
C LYS A 567 13.05 20.06 -18.45
N ALA A 568 12.34 20.40 -17.37
CA ALA A 568 12.08 19.48 -16.27
C ALA A 568 11.21 18.28 -16.69
N CYS A 569 10.13 18.51 -17.44
CA CYS A 569 9.30 17.43 -17.99
C CYS A 569 10.11 16.55 -18.97
N GLN A 570 10.92 17.15 -19.85
CA GLN A 570 11.78 16.39 -20.79
C GLN A 570 12.81 15.51 -20.06
N ARG A 571 13.40 16.00 -18.97
CA ARG A 571 14.27 15.19 -18.10
C ARG A 571 13.49 14.03 -17.45
N HIS A 572 12.30 14.29 -16.93
CA HIS A 572 11.47 13.27 -16.29
C HIS A 572 11.02 12.16 -17.27
N THR A 573 10.57 12.52 -18.48
CA THR A 573 10.30 11.57 -19.58
C THR A 573 11.53 10.71 -19.90
N ALA A 574 12.71 11.32 -19.99
CA ALA A 574 13.95 10.58 -20.27
C ALA A 574 14.31 9.60 -19.13
N ASN A 575 14.21 10.03 -17.87
CA ASN A 575 14.43 9.17 -16.71
C ASN A 575 13.42 7.99 -16.68
N THR A 576 12.14 8.26 -16.96
CA THR A 576 11.06 7.24 -17.05
C THR A 576 11.42 6.17 -18.07
N ARG A 577 11.75 6.59 -19.31
CA ARG A 577 12.11 5.72 -20.43
C ARG A 577 13.29 4.78 -20.14
N ASP A 578 14.25 5.23 -19.33
CA ASP A 578 15.38 4.41 -18.90
C ASP A 578 14.99 3.44 -17.77
N CYS A 579 14.17 3.88 -16.81
CA CYS A 579 13.72 3.04 -15.69
C CYS A 579 12.80 1.91 -16.17
N SER A 580 11.92 2.15 -17.16
CA SER A 580 11.12 1.11 -17.81
C SER A 580 11.97 0.05 -18.54
N LYS A 581 13.20 0.39 -18.95
CA LYS A 581 14.19 -0.54 -19.51
C LYS A 581 15.06 -1.22 -18.43
N ALA A 582 14.64 -1.12 -17.17
CA ALA A 582 15.39 -1.56 -15.99
C ALA A 582 16.81 -0.96 -15.89
N GLN A 583 17.02 0.26 -16.41
CA GLN A 583 18.28 1.02 -16.32
C GLN A 583 18.23 2.11 -15.23
N GLY A 584 17.49 1.89 -14.15
CA GLY A 584 17.58 2.73 -12.95
C GLY A 584 18.84 2.40 -12.14
N CYS A 585 19.04 3.12 -11.02
CA CYS A 585 20.11 2.79 -10.08
C CYS A 585 19.62 1.93 -8.90
N ASP A 586 18.36 2.09 -8.49
CA ASP A 586 17.89 1.65 -7.18
C ASP A 586 17.80 0.12 -7.06
N ARG A 587 17.22 -0.61 -8.03
CA ARG A 587 17.19 -2.08 -7.94
C ARG A 587 18.58 -2.71 -8.02
N HIS A 588 19.46 -2.17 -8.85
CA HIS A 588 20.82 -2.71 -8.97
C HIS A 588 21.60 -2.51 -7.66
N LEU A 589 21.65 -1.28 -7.12
CA LEU A 589 22.34 -1.02 -5.86
C LEU A 589 21.72 -1.77 -4.68
N TYR A 590 20.39 -1.92 -4.64
CA TYR A 590 19.72 -2.71 -3.62
C TYR A 590 20.07 -4.20 -3.69
N ALA A 591 20.16 -4.79 -4.89
CA ALA A 591 20.60 -6.19 -5.05
C ALA A 591 22.07 -6.40 -4.64
N LEU A 592 22.96 -5.44 -4.96
CA LEU A 592 24.35 -5.46 -4.50
C LEU A 592 24.46 -5.35 -2.97
N PHE A 593 23.64 -4.50 -2.34
CA PHE A 593 23.53 -4.39 -0.89
C PHE A 593 23.06 -5.71 -0.26
N CYS A 594 21.99 -6.32 -0.79
CA CYS A 594 21.45 -7.58 -0.25
C CYS A 594 22.44 -8.75 -0.38
N LEU A 595 23.23 -8.79 -1.46
CA LEU A 595 24.30 -9.78 -1.62
C LEU A 595 25.45 -9.55 -0.64
N TRP A 596 25.83 -8.29 -0.40
CA TRP A 596 26.80 -7.96 0.63
C TRP A 596 26.30 -8.41 2.01
N GLN A 597 25.05 -8.10 2.36
CA GLN A 597 24.47 -8.49 3.66
C GLN A 597 24.46 -10.03 3.83
N ARG A 598 23.92 -10.79 2.86
CA ARG A 598 23.90 -12.26 2.94
C ARG A 598 25.29 -12.86 3.10
N MET A 599 26.30 -12.33 2.40
CA MET A 599 27.70 -12.78 2.57
C MET A 599 28.23 -12.57 3.99
N VAL A 600 27.86 -11.47 4.65
CA VAL A 600 28.25 -11.20 6.03
C VAL A 600 27.54 -12.16 6.98
N ASP A 601 26.24 -12.40 6.78
CA ASP A 601 25.44 -13.32 7.58
C ASP A 601 25.93 -14.78 7.45
N ASP A 602 26.23 -15.24 6.22
CA ASP A 602 26.79 -16.57 5.93
C ASP A 602 28.17 -16.79 6.60
N ASP A 603 29.06 -15.80 6.52
CA ASP A 603 30.40 -15.88 7.13
C ASP A 603 30.30 -15.98 8.67
N PHE A 604 29.39 -15.22 9.31
CA PHE A 604 29.19 -15.30 10.77
C PHE A 604 28.48 -16.58 11.21
N GLY A 605 27.50 -17.07 10.45
CA GLY A 605 26.80 -18.33 10.73
C GLY A 605 27.72 -19.56 10.79
N SER A 606 28.93 -19.47 10.20
CA SER A 606 29.95 -20.52 10.24
C SER A 606 30.75 -20.61 11.55
N ASN A 607 30.66 -19.63 12.47
CA ASN A 607 31.58 -19.49 13.62
C ASN A 607 30.91 -19.19 14.99
N GLY A 608 29.78 -19.82 15.30
CA GLY A 608 29.36 -20.12 16.68
C GLY A 608 28.23 -19.28 17.30
N ASP A 609 27.39 -19.97 18.09
CA ASP A 609 26.21 -19.50 18.84
C ASP A 609 25.17 -18.66 18.10
N SER A 610 24.06 -19.32 17.75
CA SER A 610 22.88 -18.72 17.12
C SER A 610 22.24 -17.63 18.00
N THR A 611 22.26 -16.40 17.52
CA THR A 611 21.54 -15.25 18.11
C THR A 611 20.74 -14.51 17.03
N ASN A 612 19.76 -15.19 16.44
CA ASN A 612 18.84 -14.58 15.48
C ASN A 612 17.96 -13.54 16.19
N GLY A 613 18.05 -12.28 15.77
CA GLY A 613 17.13 -11.23 16.19
C GLY A 613 17.71 -9.83 16.05
N TYR A 614 17.10 -9.00 15.20
CA TYR A 614 17.36 -7.55 15.20
C TYR A 614 16.06 -6.77 15.00
N SER A 615 15.58 -6.14 16.08
CA SER A 615 14.39 -5.28 16.03
C SER A 615 14.73 -3.87 15.55
N SER A 616 13.84 -3.26 14.77
CA SER A 616 13.94 -1.83 14.46
C SER A 616 13.73 -0.96 15.71
N PRO A 617 14.44 0.17 15.87
CA PRO A 617 14.19 1.09 16.98
C PRO A 617 12.78 1.71 16.91
N VAL A 618 12.09 1.78 18.05
CA VAL A 618 10.89 2.61 18.22
C VAL A 618 11.27 4.09 18.39
N ASP A 619 10.52 4.99 17.75
CA ASP A 619 10.64 6.42 18.01
C ASP A 619 10.23 6.74 19.47
N GLY A 620 11.01 7.60 20.12
CA GLY A 620 11.15 7.56 21.57
C GLY A 620 9.99 8.15 22.38
N MET A 621 9.29 7.30 23.13
CA MET A 621 8.53 7.69 24.33
C MET A 621 9.39 7.42 25.57
N SER A 622 9.44 8.35 26.52
CA SER A 622 10.39 8.31 27.63
C SER A 622 9.83 7.59 28.86
N ASP A 623 10.24 6.34 29.07
CA ASP A 623 9.88 5.54 30.25
C ASP A 623 10.83 5.72 31.43
N ILE A 624 10.27 5.64 32.64
CA ILE A 624 10.98 5.87 33.92
C ILE A 624 11.41 4.55 34.53
N SER A 625 12.61 4.55 35.12
CA SER A 625 13.29 3.36 35.64
C SER A 625 12.55 2.64 36.78
N SER A 626 12.57 1.31 36.73
CA SER A 626 12.56 0.45 37.92
C SER A 626 13.48 -0.76 37.69
N SER A 627 13.90 -1.44 38.76
CA SER A 627 15.14 -2.23 38.76
C SER A 627 14.98 -3.69 39.22
N HIS A 628 15.49 -4.61 38.39
CA HIS A 628 16.18 -5.87 38.76
C HIS A 628 15.76 -6.61 40.05
N GLY A 629 15.16 -7.79 39.89
CA GLY A 629 15.07 -8.84 40.92
C GLY A 629 15.16 -10.22 40.27
N ARG A 630 15.95 -11.15 40.83
CA ARG A 630 16.13 -12.53 40.29
C ARG A 630 15.09 -13.51 40.84
N ALA A 631 14.83 -14.57 40.07
CA ALA A 631 13.92 -15.65 40.43
C ALA A 631 14.51 -16.66 41.44
N ALA A 632 13.61 -17.38 42.11
CA ALA A 632 13.84 -18.66 42.79
C ALA A 632 12.52 -19.47 42.81
N GLU A 633 12.60 -20.80 42.76
CA GLU A 633 11.43 -21.71 42.75
C GLU A 633 11.14 -22.34 44.13
N TYR A 634 10.10 -23.18 44.17
CA TYR A 634 9.73 -24.20 45.18
C TYR A 634 8.71 -23.86 46.29
N LEU A 635 7.47 -24.34 46.02
CA LEU A 635 6.57 -25.11 46.90
C LEU A 635 5.79 -24.48 48.08
N ILE A 636 4.47 -24.76 48.04
CA ILE A 636 3.58 -25.17 49.14
C ILE A 636 3.09 -24.10 50.14
N ASP A 637 1.89 -23.59 49.80
CA ASP A 637 0.65 -23.62 50.60
C ASP A 637 0.36 -22.59 51.74
N ASN A 638 -0.94 -22.23 51.80
CA ASN A 638 -1.76 -21.64 52.87
C ASN A 638 -1.20 -20.55 53.81
N GLY A 639 -1.91 -19.41 53.86
CA GLY A 639 -2.39 -18.93 55.18
C GLY A 639 -2.42 -17.42 55.50
N THR A 640 -3.58 -16.78 55.27
CA THR A 640 -4.15 -15.70 56.11
C THR A 640 -3.54 -14.28 56.06
N THR A 641 -4.31 -13.31 56.54
CA THR A 641 -4.14 -11.84 56.45
C THR A 641 -3.93 -11.22 57.87
N PRO A 642 -4.05 -9.88 58.08
CA PRO A 642 -2.99 -8.87 57.90
C PRO A 642 -2.71 -8.08 59.22
N SER A 643 -1.94 -6.98 59.19
CA SER A 643 -2.29 -5.67 59.82
C SER A 643 -1.11 -4.70 60.05
N SER A 644 -1.31 -3.41 59.74
CA SER A 644 -0.82 -2.17 60.42
C SER A 644 0.69 -1.88 60.67
N ALA A 645 1.16 -0.62 60.86
CA ALA A 645 0.82 0.75 60.36
C ALA A 645 1.71 1.82 61.07
N VAL A 646 1.56 3.11 60.69
CA VAL A 646 1.81 4.35 61.49
C VAL A 646 3.21 5.03 61.51
N ARG A 647 3.26 6.28 60.97
CA ARG A 647 4.17 7.44 61.25
C ARG A 647 5.69 7.30 61.00
N ALA A 648 6.51 8.36 60.86
CA ALA A 648 6.47 9.82 60.52
C ALA A 648 7.86 10.42 60.95
N PRO A 649 8.31 11.62 60.48
CA PRO A 649 9.71 12.08 60.55
C PRO A 649 10.00 13.08 61.72
N PRO A 650 11.22 13.67 61.90
CA PRO A 650 11.58 14.94 61.19
C PRO A 650 13.09 15.34 61.00
N ALA A 651 13.32 16.35 60.12
CA ALA A 651 14.23 17.54 60.17
C ALA A 651 15.79 17.53 60.37
N ALA A 652 16.47 18.26 59.44
CA ALA A 652 17.59 19.27 59.58
C ALA A 652 18.96 18.87 60.26
N THR A 653 20.11 19.60 60.21
CA THR A 653 20.47 21.01 59.85
C THR A 653 22.01 21.22 59.61
N THR A 654 22.46 22.12 58.70
CA THR A 654 23.77 22.94 58.71
C THR A 654 25.17 22.22 58.79
N THR A 655 26.40 22.77 58.58
CA THR A 655 27.02 24.09 58.23
C THR A 655 28.52 23.95 57.75
N ALA A 656 29.08 24.95 57.02
CA ALA A 656 30.50 25.45 57.02
C ALA A 656 31.70 24.53 56.59
N ALA A 657 32.93 24.99 56.22
CA ALA A 657 33.47 26.24 55.59
C ALA A 657 35.00 26.10 55.22
N THR A 658 35.58 27.02 54.38
CA THR A 658 37.05 27.26 54.10
C THR A 658 37.86 26.14 53.39
N ASN A 659 39.07 26.26 52.80
CA ASN A 659 40.01 27.30 52.24
C ASN A 659 41.07 26.57 51.33
N GLY A 660 42.05 27.15 50.59
CA GLY A 660 42.43 28.54 50.21
C GLY A 660 43.94 28.67 49.82
N HIS A 661 44.31 29.55 48.84
CA HIS A 661 45.68 29.92 48.37
C HIS A 661 46.54 28.83 47.63
N THR A 662 47.52 29.07 46.73
CA THR A 662 48.08 30.25 45.97
C THR A 662 48.95 29.80 44.76
N ASN A 663 49.10 30.65 43.72
CA ASN A 663 50.21 30.89 42.72
C ASN A 663 51.09 29.72 42.14
N GLY A 664 51.61 29.75 40.90
CA GLY A 664 51.51 30.66 39.73
C GLY A 664 52.74 30.58 38.76
N SER A 665 52.62 31.02 37.49
CA SER A 665 53.70 31.29 36.48
C SER A 665 54.54 30.09 35.93
N THR A 666 55.18 30.07 34.72
CA THR A 666 55.22 30.95 33.51
C THR A 666 55.81 30.23 32.26
N ASN A 667 55.33 30.60 31.06
CA ASN A 667 55.97 30.73 29.71
C ASN A 667 57.08 29.78 29.14
N GLY A 668 56.86 29.36 27.88
CA GLY A 668 57.87 29.29 26.77
C GLY A 668 58.70 28.00 26.58
N ASP A 669 59.33 27.74 25.41
CA ASP A 669 59.08 28.23 24.04
C ASP A 669 59.85 27.40 22.95
N PHE A 670 59.38 27.42 21.69
CA PHE A 670 60.05 27.09 20.38
C PHE A 670 60.86 25.79 20.05
N ASN A 671 60.60 25.30 18.81
CA ASN A 671 61.53 24.81 17.74
C ASN A 671 62.12 23.36 17.62
N ASN A 672 61.65 22.66 16.57
CA ASN A 672 62.33 22.16 15.34
C ASN A 672 63.33 20.94 15.25
N ASP A 673 63.12 20.21 14.14
CA ASP A 673 64.08 19.62 13.15
C ASP A 673 64.80 18.25 13.28
N VAL A 674 64.23 17.24 12.58
CA VAL A 674 64.77 16.56 11.36
C VAL A 674 66.01 15.62 11.39
N ASN A 675 65.82 14.44 10.75
CA ASN A 675 66.76 13.58 9.95
C ASN A 675 67.46 12.27 10.49
N SER A 676 66.98 11.14 9.93
CA SER A 676 67.70 10.15 9.09
C SER A 676 68.77 9.15 9.60
N SER A 677 68.57 7.88 9.19
CA SER A 677 69.54 6.93 8.53
C SER A 677 70.19 5.73 9.28
N VAL A 678 69.66 4.53 8.95
CA VAL A 678 70.24 3.21 8.60
C VAL A 678 71.74 2.87 8.87
N ILE A 679 72.03 1.61 9.33
CA ILE A 679 73.01 0.61 8.76
C ILE A 679 73.55 -0.41 9.82
N ARG A 680 73.29 -1.73 9.67
CA ARG A 680 74.31 -2.83 9.48
C ARG A 680 73.73 -4.29 9.46
N ASN A 681 74.50 -5.18 8.81
CA ASN A 681 74.33 -6.67 8.75
C ASN A 681 75.07 -7.35 9.95
N ARG A 682 75.15 -8.69 10.22
CA ARG A 682 74.94 -10.00 9.52
C ARG A 682 74.85 -11.10 10.67
N THR A 683 74.82 -12.46 10.60
CA THR A 683 75.11 -13.55 9.63
C THR A 683 74.28 -14.85 9.86
N ASN A 684 74.01 -15.58 8.77
CA ASN A 684 73.92 -17.05 8.54
C ASN A 684 73.77 -18.10 9.68
N SER A 685 72.83 -19.05 9.48
CA SER A 685 73.13 -20.50 9.36
C SER A 685 72.00 -21.25 8.58
N ALA A 686 72.27 -22.45 8.04
CA ALA A 686 71.60 -22.98 6.83
C ALA A 686 70.46 -24.04 6.99
N SER A 687 69.48 -23.96 6.08
CA SER A 687 68.65 -25.07 5.52
C SER A 687 67.59 -25.76 6.45
N SER A 688 66.50 -26.38 5.95
CA SER A 688 66.15 -26.75 4.55
C SER A 688 64.65 -26.85 4.23
N ARG A 689 64.32 -26.79 2.93
CA ARG A 689 63.12 -27.28 2.20
C ARG A 689 61.80 -26.48 2.26
N HIS A 690 61.09 -26.52 1.13
CA HIS A 690 59.91 -25.71 0.80
C HIS A 690 58.58 -26.33 1.25
N SER A 691 57.61 -25.47 1.56
CA SER A 691 56.29 -25.51 0.90
C SER A 691 55.72 -24.11 0.79
N SER A 692 55.59 -23.61 -0.44
CA SER A 692 55.05 -22.27 -0.72
C SER A 692 53.54 -22.32 -0.93
N ARG A 693 52.76 -22.17 0.14
CA ARG A 693 51.35 -21.78 0.02
C ARG A 693 51.25 -20.28 -0.17
N SER A 694 50.89 -19.86 -1.38
CA SER A 694 50.37 -18.51 -1.64
C SER A 694 49.17 -18.25 -0.74
N ARG A 695 49.15 -17.08 -0.08
CA ARG A 695 47.92 -16.56 0.55
C ARG A 695 47.02 -16.04 -0.57
N SER A 696 45.80 -16.58 -0.67
CA SER A 696 44.75 -16.04 -1.55
C SER A 696 44.37 -14.62 -1.11
N PRO A 697 44.02 -13.72 -2.05
CA PRO A 697 43.59 -12.36 -1.75
C PRO A 697 42.10 -12.33 -1.33
N ASN A 698 41.76 -12.96 -0.20
CA ASN A 698 40.45 -12.79 0.42
C ASN A 698 40.38 -11.40 1.06
N GLY A 699 39.93 -10.40 0.28
CA GLY A 699 39.66 -9.04 0.75
C GLY A 699 38.51 -9.00 1.77
N SER A 700 38.55 -7.98 2.64
CA SER A 700 37.67 -7.85 3.80
C SER A 700 36.25 -7.37 3.44
N PHE A 701 35.44 -8.23 2.83
CA PHE A 701 34.02 -7.95 2.55
C PHE A 701 33.16 -7.74 3.82
N HIS A 702 33.67 -8.01 5.02
CA HIS A 702 32.94 -7.85 6.28
C HIS A 702 32.64 -6.39 6.68
N GLN A 703 33.28 -5.39 6.04
CA GLN A 703 32.98 -3.97 6.29
C GLN A 703 31.87 -3.49 5.33
N LEU A 704 30.93 -2.70 5.85
CA LEU A 704 29.89 -2.05 5.05
C LEU A 704 30.53 -1.13 3.99
N PRO A 705 30.34 -1.40 2.67
CA PRO A 705 30.93 -0.58 1.61
C PRO A 705 30.49 0.88 1.71
N LEU A 706 31.40 1.82 1.48
CA LEU A 706 31.18 3.24 1.81
C LEU A 706 29.97 3.85 1.08
N ILE A 707 29.62 3.36 -0.12
CA ILE A 707 28.43 3.79 -0.87
C ILE A 707 27.11 3.57 -0.10
N PHE A 708 27.05 2.53 0.75
CA PHE A 708 25.89 2.17 1.57
C PHE A 708 25.98 2.73 3.00
N ALA A 709 27.18 3.15 3.43
CA ALA A 709 27.40 3.85 4.70
C ALA A 709 27.25 5.39 4.58
N ASP A 710 27.21 5.92 3.36
CA ASP A 710 27.09 7.35 3.09
C ASP A 710 25.67 7.90 3.29
N SER A 711 25.60 9.16 3.70
CA SER A 711 24.37 9.96 3.82
C SER A 711 23.51 10.03 2.56
N GLY A 712 24.09 9.84 1.36
CA GLY A 712 23.37 9.68 0.11
C GLY A 712 22.46 8.45 0.07
N TRP A 713 22.87 7.34 0.68
CA TRP A 713 22.11 6.11 0.72
C TRP A 713 20.83 6.27 1.56
N ASP A 714 20.99 6.79 2.79
CA ASP A 714 19.88 7.21 3.65
C ASP A 714 18.94 8.18 2.92
N LYS A 715 19.50 9.19 2.25
CA LYS A 715 18.75 10.26 1.58
C LYS A 715 17.95 9.75 0.36
N LEU A 716 18.45 8.76 -0.37
CA LEU A 716 17.71 8.18 -1.50
C LEU A 716 16.66 7.14 -1.04
N ASN A 717 16.93 6.40 0.04
CA ASN A 717 15.97 5.46 0.64
C ASN A 717 14.86 6.18 1.44
N THR A 718 15.11 7.38 1.96
CA THR A 718 14.11 8.19 2.70
C THR A 718 13.22 9.00 1.74
N THR A 719 12.30 8.31 1.07
CA THR A 719 11.29 8.94 0.20
C THR A 719 10.33 9.82 1.02
N ILE A 720 10.23 11.10 0.67
CA ILE A 720 9.31 12.09 1.27
C ILE A 720 8.06 12.27 0.41
N LEU A 721 8.18 12.28 -0.92
CA LEU A 721 7.03 12.23 -1.83
C LEU A 721 7.02 10.85 -2.50
N SER A 722 6.17 9.94 -2.02
CA SER A 722 5.91 8.67 -2.69
C SER A 722 4.71 8.86 -3.61
N THR A 723 4.92 8.69 -4.91
CA THR A 723 3.94 9.02 -5.95
C THR A 723 3.68 7.81 -6.86
N SER A 724 2.48 7.73 -7.42
CA SER A 724 2.08 6.67 -8.35
C SER A 724 1.01 7.18 -9.32
N ASN A 725 1.12 6.78 -10.59
CA ASN A 725 0.09 6.94 -11.60
C ASN A 725 -0.63 5.61 -11.83
N CYS A 726 -1.96 5.64 -11.96
CA CYS A 726 -2.76 4.47 -12.33
C CYS A 726 -4.01 4.87 -13.12
N GLY A 727 -3.79 5.38 -14.33
CA GLY A 727 -4.84 5.81 -15.27
C GLY A 727 -5.72 4.67 -15.81
N ASN A 728 -6.99 4.59 -15.40
CA ASN A 728 -7.97 3.68 -15.99
C ASN A 728 -9.43 4.23 -15.83
N PRO A 729 -10.31 4.09 -16.84
CA PRO A 729 -11.72 4.54 -16.76
C PRO A 729 -12.61 3.83 -15.71
N SER A 730 -12.21 2.67 -15.19
CA SER A 730 -12.90 1.97 -14.10
C SER A 730 -12.64 2.56 -12.71
N LEU A 731 -11.63 3.43 -12.58
CA LEU A 731 -11.19 3.97 -11.30
C LEU A 731 -11.60 5.44 -11.11
N ARG A 732 -12.24 5.71 -9.98
CA ARG A 732 -12.55 7.07 -9.52
C ARG A 732 -11.32 7.70 -8.88
N HIS A 733 -10.72 6.98 -7.92
CA HIS A 733 -9.46 7.32 -7.24
C HIS A 733 -8.67 6.04 -6.96
N PHE A 734 -7.43 6.20 -6.51
CA PHE A 734 -6.70 5.18 -5.79
C PHE A 734 -5.72 5.86 -4.83
N GLY A 735 -5.17 5.12 -3.88
CA GLY A 735 -4.22 5.68 -2.93
C GLY A 735 -3.55 4.66 -2.02
N PHE A 736 -2.73 5.21 -1.13
CA PHE A 736 -1.86 4.49 -0.21
C PHE A 736 -1.42 5.44 0.91
N GLY A 737 -0.92 4.92 2.03
CA GLY A 737 -0.37 5.73 3.12
C GLY A 737 1.08 6.20 2.83
N PRO A 738 1.62 7.15 3.60
CA PRO A 738 2.96 7.67 3.40
C PRO A 738 4.02 6.64 3.84
N VAL A 739 5.00 6.38 2.97
CA VAL A 739 6.11 5.43 3.25
C VAL A 739 7.03 5.88 4.38
N SER A 740 7.12 7.19 4.66
CA SER A 740 7.94 7.77 5.73
C SER A 740 7.11 8.61 6.69
N GLY A 741 7.57 8.73 7.94
CA GLY A 741 6.86 9.52 8.96
C GLY A 741 6.77 11.01 8.62
N ASP A 742 7.72 11.52 7.85
CA ASP A 742 7.75 12.87 7.28
C ASP A 742 7.20 12.93 5.84
N GLY A 743 6.51 11.89 5.37
CA GLY A 743 6.15 11.71 3.97
C GLY A 743 4.72 12.04 3.57
N PHE A 744 4.51 12.04 2.26
CA PHE A 744 3.21 12.02 1.57
C PHE A 744 3.10 10.73 0.73
N GLY A 745 1.92 10.11 0.73
CA GLY A 745 1.51 9.11 -0.26
C GLY A 745 0.57 9.77 -1.28
N ILE A 746 0.87 9.68 -2.58
CA ILE A 746 0.17 10.41 -3.63
C ILE A 746 -0.21 9.47 -4.78
N GLY A 747 -1.48 9.07 -4.84
CA GLY A 747 -2.06 8.38 -6.00
C GLY A 747 -2.73 9.38 -6.93
N TYR A 748 -2.46 9.33 -8.23
CA TYR A 748 -3.09 10.24 -9.22
C TYR A 748 -3.54 9.53 -10.51
N ILE A 749 -4.73 9.91 -10.97
CA ILE A 749 -5.37 9.43 -12.19
C ILE A 749 -5.50 10.63 -13.13
N ILE A 750 -4.82 10.57 -14.28
CA ILE A 750 -4.96 11.57 -15.34
C ILE A 750 -6.05 11.09 -16.30
N LYS A 751 -7.20 11.78 -16.31
CA LYS A 751 -8.29 11.58 -17.27
C LYS A 751 -8.18 12.62 -18.39
N ASP A 752 -8.96 12.48 -19.45
CA ASP A 752 -8.86 13.34 -20.65
C ASP A 752 -9.09 14.83 -20.34
N GLU A 753 -10.09 15.14 -19.52
CA GLU A 753 -10.48 16.51 -19.16
C GLU A 753 -10.36 16.83 -17.65
N THR A 754 -9.94 15.88 -16.82
CA THR A 754 -9.76 16.07 -15.36
C THR A 754 -8.49 15.37 -14.83
N VAL A 755 -8.06 15.71 -13.62
CA VAL A 755 -7.04 14.96 -12.87
C VAL A 755 -7.56 14.67 -11.46
N SER A 756 -7.69 13.39 -11.10
CA SER A 756 -8.19 12.97 -9.78
C SER A 756 -7.02 12.50 -8.92
N ILE A 757 -6.80 13.13 -7.76
CA ILE A 757 -5.63 12.93 -6.91
C ILE A 757 -6.08 12.58 -5.48
N CYS A 758 -5.47 11.57 -4.87
CA CYS A 758 -5.59 11.25 -3.45
C CYS A 758 -4.24 11.46 -2.76
N VAL A 759 -4.22 12.26 -1.70
CA VAL A 759 -3.04 12.54 -0.89
C VAL A 759 -3.26 12.05 0.54
N SER A 760 -2.30 11.30 1.06
CA SER A 760 -2.19 10.93 2.48
C SER A 760 -0.93 11.52 3.11
N SER A 761 -0.94 11.79 4.41
CA SER A 761 0.27 12.14 5.17
C SER A 761 0.12 11.86 6.67
N ARG A 762 1.23 11.84 7.41
CA ARG A 762 1.17 11.89 8.89
C ARG A 762 1.30 13.34 9.38
N HIS A 763 0.16 13.95 9.67
CA HIS A 763 0.02 15.32 10.21
C HIS A 763 0.76 16.45 9.47
N ARG A 764 0.80 16.45 8.13
CA ARG A 764 1.61 17.41 7.35
C ARG A 764 0.87 18.64 6.81
N GLN A 765 -0.31 18.97 7.35
CA GLN A 765 -1.24 19.95 6.76
C GLN A 765 -1.65 19.52 5.33
N THR A 766 -2.09 18.28 5.17
CA THR A 766 -2.38 17.66 3.87
C THR A 766 -3.30 18.51 3.00
N LYS A 767 -4.33 19.10 3.63
CA LYS A 767 -5.25 20.06 3.00
C LYS A 767 -4.50 21.19 2.30
N ARG A 768 -3.56 21.81 3.01
CA ARG A 768 -2.81 22.97 2.51
C ARG A 768 -1.86 22.60 1.36
N PHE A 769 -1.32 21.38 1.35
CA PHE A 769 -0.57 20.88 0.19
C PHE A 769 -1.48 20.73 -1.03
N VAL A 770 -2.67 20.16 -0.85
CA VAL A 770 -3.69 20.01 -1.91
C VAL A 770 -4.19 21.37 -2.42
N ASP A 771 -4.55 22.30 -1.53
CA ASP A 771 -4.97 23.66 -1.89
C ASP A 771 -3.85 24.41 -2.67
N THR A 772 -2.59 24.18 -2.31
CA THR A 772 -1.42 24.75 -3.02
C THR A 772 -1.22 24.10 -4.40
N LEU A 773 -1.47 22.80 -4.52
CA LEU A 773 -1.40 22.06 -5.78
C LEU A 773 -2.49 22.51 -6.76
N GLU A 774 -3.75 22.67 -6.33
CA GLU A 774 -4.81 23.24 -7.16
C GLU A 774 -4.44 24.65 -7.62
N SER A 775 -3.98 25.51 -6.70
CA SER A 775 -3.56 26.88 -7.03
C SER A 775 -2.40 26.91 -8.04
N TYR A 776 -1.46 25.96 -7.97
CA TYR A 776 -0.41 25.81 -8.98
C TYR A 776 -0.99 25.42 -10.35
N LEU A 777 -1.85 24.40 -10.40
CA LEU A 777 -2.45 23.88 -11.64
C LEU A 777 -3.27 24.96 -12.36
N LEU A 778 -4.03 25.77 -11.61
CA LEU A 778 -4.79 26.90 -12.16
C LEU A 778 -3.86 28.00 -12.72
N GLU A 779 -2.77 28.34 -12.04
CA GLU A 779 -1.85 29.41 -12.48
C GLU A 779 -0.97 28.97 -13.67
N ILE A 780 -0.46 27.73 -13.70
CA ILE A 780 0.31 27.25 -14.86
C ILE A 780 -0.55 27.20 -16.12
N ARG A 781 -1.86 26.86 -16.00
CA ARG A 781 -2.83 26.92 -17.10
C ARG A 781 -2.98 28.34 -17.65
N ARG A 782 -3.07 29.34 -16.77
CA ARG A 782 -3.15 30.76 -17.11
C ARG A 782 -1.88 31.20 -17.85
N ILE A 783 -0.71 30.89 -17.30
CA ILE A 783 0.61 31.16 -17.87
C ILE A 783 0.73 30.58 -19.28
N LEU A 784 0.43 29.28 -19.45
CA LEU A 784 0.48 28.60 -20.75
C LEU A 784 -0.44 29.24 -21.79
N ARG A 785 -1.69 29.56 -21.42
CA ARG A 785 -2.65 30.22 -22.33
C ARG A 785 -2.18 31.60 -22.77
N LEU A 786 -1.58 32.40 -21.87
CA LEU A 786 -1.08 33.73 -22.19
C LEU A 786 0.09 33.68 -23.19
N THR A 787 1.12 32.88 -22.93
CA THR A 787 2.29 32.77 -23.83
C THR A 787 1.93 32.08 -25.15
N ALA A 788 0.98 31.13 -25.16
CA ALA A 788 0.46 30.55 -26.40
C ALA A 788 -0.27 31.58 -27.28
N ALA A 789 -1.13 32.42 -26.68
CA ALA A 789 -1.81 33.50 -27.38
C ALA A 789 -0.83 34.53 -27.96
N GLN A 790 0.23 34.89 -27.22
CA GLN A 790 1.28 35.80 -27.71
C GLN A 790 2.05 35.22 -28.91
N ARG A 791 2.38 33.92 -28.89
CA ARG A 791 3.04 33.23 -30.02
C ARG A 791 2.16 33.25 -31.28
N ASN A 792 0.87 32.93 -31.14
CA ASN A 792 -0.06 32.87 -32.27
C ASN A 792 -0.44 34.27 -32.79
N GLY A 793 -0.44 35.29 -31.93
CA GLY A 793 -0.64 36.69 -32.32
C GLY A 793 0.56 37.33 -33.06
N GLY A 794 1.70 36.63 -33.16
CA GLY A 794 2.91 37.12 -33.84
C GLY A 794 2.83 37.14 -35.37
N GLN A 795 1.83 36.50 -35.98
CA GLN A 795 1.67 36.43 -37.45
C GLN A 795 0.35 37.05 -37.93
N GLY A 796 0.32 38.39 -37.98
CA GLY A 796 -0.54 39.11 -38.93
C GLY A 796 -1.50 40.15 -38.35
N VAL A 797 -1.79 41.14 -39.20
CA VAL A 797 -2.90 42.12 -39.09
C VAL A 797 -2.82 43.13 -37.94
N GLN A 798 -2.18 44.27 -38.23
CA GLN A 798 -2.67 45.56 -37.72
C GLN A 798 -4.11 45.77 -38.24
N GLY A 799 -5.14 45.69 -37.39
CA GLY A 799 -6.52 45.83 -37.92
C GLY A 799 -7.67 45.81 -36.92
N LYS A 800 -8.05 47.01 -36.47
CA LYS A 800 -9.33 47.39 -35.82
C LYS A 800 -9.64 46.81 -34.43
N GLN A 801 -10.16 47.70 -33.60
CA GLN A 801 -10.70 47.41 -32.27
C GLN A 801 -12.05 46.69 -32.38
N SER A 802 -12.33 45.78 -31.44
CA SER A 802 -13.69 45.67 -30.88
C SER A 802 -13.60 45.42 -29.37
N ARG A 803 -14.33 46.19 -28.58
CA ARG A 803 -14.48 46.00 -27.12
C ARG A 803 -15.94 45.68 -26.83
N ALA A 804 -16.28 44.41 -26.65
CA ALA A 804 -17.55 43.98 -26.08
C ALA A 804 -17.44 42.55 -25.52
N ARG A 805 -18.16 42.28 -24.42
CA ARG A 805 -18.36 40.96 -23.77
C ARG A 805 -17.12 40.29 -23.18
N GLU A 806 -16.66 40.80 -22.05
CA GLU A 806 -16.10 39.96 -20.96
C GLU A 806 -16.23 40.65 -19.59
N VAL A 807 -17.42 41.14 -19.26
CA VAL A 807 -17.76 41.75 -17.95
C VAL A 807 -19.19 41.38 -17.56
N ASP A 808 -19.41 40.14 -17.13
CA ASP A 808 -20.64 39.73 -16.42
C ASP A 808 -20.42 38.56 -15.43
N GLU A 809 -19.57 37.58 -15.76
CA GLU A 809 -19.41 36.37 -14.92
C GLU A 809 -18.71 36.56 -13.56
N MET A 810 -18.14 37.74 -13.27
CA MET A 810 -17.44 38.01 -11.99
C MET A 810 -18.33 38.54 -10.85
N LYS A 811 -19.67 38.45 -10.93
CA LYS A 811 -20.58 38.94 -9.88
C LYS A 811 -21.76 38.02 -9.51
N ALA A 812 -21.44 36.78 -9.11
CA ALA A 812 -22.38 35.94 -8.34
C ALA A 812 -21.69 35.30 -7.13
N LYS A 813 -21.85 35.90 -5.93
CA LYS A 813 -21.63 35.18 -4.66
C LYS A 813 -22.98 34.63 -4.18
N PRO A 814 -23.12 33.33 -3.90
CA PRO A 814 -24.34 32.82 -3.29
C PRO A 814 -24.48 33.32 -1.85
N LYS A 815 -25.71 33.65 -1.44
CA LYS A 815 -26.11 33.74 -0.03
C LYS A 815 -27.00 32.55 0.30
N LEU A 816 -26.84 31.98 1.49
CA LEU A 816 -27.73 30.94 1.98
C LEU A 816 -29.08 31.55 2.40
N THR A 817 -30.17 30.89 1.98
CA THR A 817 -31.49 30.90 2.65
C THR A 817 -32.15 29.54 2.42
N HIS A 818 -32.85 29.02 3.44
CA HIS A 818 -33.50 27.69 3.44
C HIS A 818 -34.90 27.69 2.79
N LYS A 819 -35.39 26.47 2.48
CA LYS A 819 -36.80 26.06 2.29
C LYS A 819 -37.50 26.57 1.02
N ASP A 820 -38.47 25.86 0.39
CA ASP A 820 -39.17 24.59 0.67
C ASP A 820 -39.45 23.81 -0.67
N SER A 821 -40.21 22.71 -0.63
CA SER A 821 -40.45 21.79 -1.75
C SER A 821 -41.60 22.17 -2.71
N ALA A 822 -41.48 21.82 -4.01
CA ALA A 822 -42.52 21.09 -4.77
C ALA A 822 -42.17 20.81 -6.25
N THR A 823 -42.66 19.68 -6.74
CA THR A 823 -42.70 19.10 -8.10
C THR A 823 -42.75 20.02 -9.34
N ALA A 824 -42.00 19.66 -10.39
CA ALA A 824 -42.37 19.90 -11.79
C ALA A 824 -41.89 18.75 -12.71
N LYS A 825 -42.69 18.33 -13.70
CA LYS A 825 -42.34 17.29 -14.70
C LYS A 825 -42.01 17.94 -16.05
N ALA A 826 -40.97 17.46 -16.74
CA ALA A 826 -40.71 17.77 -18.14
C ALA A 826 -40.70 16.47 -18.99
N LYS A 827 -41.24 16.52 -20.21
CA LYS A 827 -41.33 15.38 -21.14
C LYS A 827 -40.33 15.55 -22.29
N PHE A 828 -39.56 14.52 -22.61
CA PHE A 828 -38.89 14.43 -23.92
C PHE A 828 -39.84 13.86 -24.98
N ARG A 829 -39.69 14.31 -26.23
CA ARG A 829 -40.43 13.84 -27.40
C ARG A 829 -39.47 13.08 -28.32
N GLY A 830 -39.80 11.83 -28.66
CA GLY A 830 -39.09 11.06 -29.67
C GLY A 830 -39.38 11.53 -31.10
N ARG A 831 -38.60 11.03 -32.07
CA ARG A 831 -38.79 11.27 -33.51
C ARG A 831 -39.02 9.94 -34.25
N LEU A 832 -39.80 9.98 -35.32
CA LEU A 832 -40.40 8.80 -35.95
C LEU A 832 -39.47 8.10 -36.97
N VAL A 833 -39.74 6.81 -37.20
CA VAL A 833 -39.11 5.98 -38.25
C VAL A 833 -40.00 5.94 -39.50
N THR A 834 -39.36 5.93 -40.68
CA THR A 834 -39.94 5.59 -41.99
C THR A 834 -38.89 4.82 -42.79
N GLY A 835 -39.25 3.86 -43.66
CA GLY A 835 -38.23 3.06 -44.37
C GLY A 835 -38.68 2.30 -45.60
N VAL A 836 -37.72 1.52 -46.12
CA VAL A 836 -37.78 0.46 -47.16
C VAL A 836 -38.13 0.88 -48.59
N SER A 837 -37.16 0.72 -49.50
CA SER A 837 -37.36 0.37 -50.91
C SER A 837 -36.09 -0.25 -51.50
N ASP A 838 -36.23 -1.37 -52.22
CA ASP A 838 -35.13 -2.15 -52.82
C ASP A 838 -34.49 -1.52 -54.07
N LEU A 839 -33.21 -1.87 -54.35
CA LEU A 839 -32.72 -2.48 -55.60
C LEU A 839 -31.18 -2.32 -55.77
N GLY A 840 -30.44 -3.41 -56.06
CA GLY A 840 -29.04 -3.30 -56.51
C GLY A 840 -28.13 -4.52 -56.30
N ARG A 841 -28.22 -5.56 -57.13
CA ARG A 841 -27.26 -6.69 -57.11
C ARG A 841 -25.90 -6.31 -57.74
N LYS A 842 -24.81 -6.59 -57.01
CA LYS A 842 -23.55 -7.19 -57.52
C LYS A 842 -22.75 -7.72 -56.33
N GLY A 843 -22.29 -8.97 -56.39
CA GLY A 843 -21.57 -9.62 -55.30
C GLY A 843 -20.08 -9.83 -55.59
N PHE A 844 -19.29 -10.00 -54.54
CA PHE A 844 -17.92 -10.54 -54.60
C PHE A 844 -17.66 -11.46 -53.39
N SER A 845 -16.53 -12.18 -53.40
CA SER A 845 -16.31 -13.37 -52.57
C SER A 845 -16.33 -13.11 -51.06
N VAL A 846 -16.82 -14.11 -50.32
CA VAL A 846 -16.54 -14.26 -48.89
C VAL A 846 -15.05 -14.55 -48.69
N ASN A 847 -14.46 -13.88 -47.71
CA ASN A 847 -13.28 -14.31 -46.96
C ASN A 847 -13.51 -13.89 -45.49
N GLY A 848 -12.99 -14.66 -44.53
CA GLY A 848 -13.28 -14.46 -43.11
C GLY A 848 -12.78 -13.12 -42.57
N SER A 849 -13.68 -12.31 -42.04
CA SER A 849 -13.35 -11.10 -41.28
C SER A 849 -13.35 -11.40 -39.79
N VAL A 850 -12.16 -11.44 -39.17
CA VAL A 850 -12.02 -11.25 -37.73
C VAL A 850 -12.47 -9.82 -37.42
N SER A 851 -13.26 -9.62 -36.37
CA SER A 851 -13.70 -8.28 -35.94
C SER A 851 -12.81 -7.77 -34.79
N PRO A 852 -12.27 -6.55 -34.88
CA PRO A 852 -11.36 -6.01 -33.87
C PRO A 852 -12.12 -5.47 -32.66
N THR A 853 -11.52 -5.59 -31.47
CA THR A 853 -12.08 -5.04 -30.21
C THR A 853 -11.12 -4.14 -29.43
N GLU A 854 -9.90 -3.88 -29.94
CA GLU A 854 -8.88 -3.07 -29.26
C GLU A 854 -8.79 -1.60 -29.75
N ASP A 855 -9.34 -1.28 -30.92
CA ASP A 855 -9.07 -0.03 -31.65
C ASP A 855 -10.05 1.13 -31.32
N SER A 856 -10.89 0.98 -30.29
CA SER A 856 -11.94 1.98 -29.95
C SER A 856 -11.53 3.00 -28.88
N SER A 857 -10.37 2.83 -28.23
CA SER A 857 -9.93 3.67 -27.10
C SER A 857 -8.46 4.14 -27.18
N LEU A 858 -7.70 3.70 -28.18
CA LEU A 858 -6.26 4.01 -28.33
C LEU A 858 -5.96 5.22 -29.23
N MET A 859 -6.97 5.80 -29.90
CA MET A 859 -6.85 6.97 -30.78
C MET A 859 -6.59 8.29 -30.01
N GLY A 860 -5.42 8.41 -29.37
CA GLY A 860 -4.98 9.63 -28.70
C GLY A 860 -4.00 9.47 -27.53
N MET A 861 -3.44 8.28 -27.27
CA MET A 861 -2.48 8.11 -26.18
C MET A 861 -1.07 8.61 -26.55
N SER A 862 -0.45 9.38 -25.65
CA SER A 862 0.90 9.91 -25.85
C SER A 862 1.96 8.86 -25.51
N GLU A 863 3.19 8.98 -26.03
CA GLU A 863 4.22 7.95 -25.84
C GLU A 863 4.46 7.55 -24.37
N ASP A 864 4.29 8.51 -23.46
CA ASP A 864 4.59 8.38 -22.04
C ASP A 864 3.41 7.81 -21.22
N ASP A 865 2.15 7.98 -21.65
CA ASP A 865 0.97 7.57 -20.85
C ASP A 865 0.98 6.07 -20.54
N GLU A 866 1.42 5.26 -21.50
CA GLU A 866 1.47 3.79 -21.39
C GLU A 866 2.78 3.28 -20.73
N LEU A 867 3.87 4.08 -20.80
CA LEU A 867 5.02 3.88 -19.91
C LEU A 867 4.66 4.24 -18.45
N GLY A 868 3.56 4.98 -18.26
CA GLY A 868 2.86 5.26 -17.01
C GLY A 868 1.97 4.13 -16.47
N GLY A 869 1.84 3.00 -17.18
CA GLY A 869 0.91 1.91 -16.83
C GLY A 869 1.05 1.42 -15.39
N CYS A 870 -0.02 1.63 -14.60
CA CYS A 870 -0.17 1.39 -13.15
C CYS A 870 1.11 1.06 -12.38
N LYS A 871 1.96 2.08 -12.33
CA LYS A 871 3.21 2.15 -11.59
C LYS A 871 2.89 2.02 -10.10
N PHE A 872 3.30 0.94 -9.41
CA PHE A 872 3.11 0.83 -7.96
C PHE A 872 4.36 0.45 -7.16
N PHE A 873 4.57 1.09 -6.01
CA PHE A 873 5.53 0.68 -4.99
C PHE A 873 5.25 1.32 -3.63
N LEU A 874 5.46 0.56 -2.56
CA LEU A 874 5.41 0.99 -1.16
C LEU A 874 6.54 0.33 -0.38
N PHE A 875 7.64 1.05 -0.13
CA PHE A 875 8.57 0.64 0.91
C PHE A 875 9.39 1.81 1.46
N ARG A 876 9.83 1.65 2.71
CA ARG A 876 10.88 2.43 3.37
C ARG A 876 11.87 1.44 3.95
N SER A 877 13.07 1.39 3.40
CA SER A 877 14.23 0.71 3.98
C SER A 877 14.62 1.43 5.28
N ASN A 878 13.91 1.15 6.38
CA ASN A 878 14.15 1.78 7.68
C ASN A 878 15.34 1.09 8.38
N MET A 879 16.47 1.05 7.68
CA MET A 879 17.67 0.34 8.11
C MET A 879 18.22 0.96 9.40
N PRO A 880 18.66 0.15 10.37
CA PRO A 880 19.35 0.67 11.55
C PRO A 880 20.59 1.47 11.15
N LYS A 881 20.76 2.67 11.73
CA LYS A 881 21.98 3.46 11.51
C LYS A 881 23.18 2.74 12.12
N LEU A 882 23.96 2.06 11.27
CA LEU A 882 25.23 1.44 11.62
C LEU A 882 26.31 2.49 11.91
N THR A 883 26.15 3.24 13.01
CA THR A 883 27.14 4.22 13.46
C THR A 883 28.39 3.51 13.98
N ALA A 884 29.40 3.37 13.13
CA ALA A 884 30.71 2.84 13.48
C ALA A 884 31.44 3.75 14.49
N ASN A 885 31.17 3.57 15.78
CA ASN A 885 31.87 4.25 16.88
C ASN A 885 31.86 3.44 18.19
N GLY A 886 32.32 2.19 18.11
CA GLY A 886 32.96 1.55 19.27
C GLY A 886 34.32 2.20 19.55
N ILE A 887 34.68 2.35 20.83
CA ILE A 887 36.00 2.82 21.32
C ILE A 887 36.28 4.34 21.15
N LYS A 888 35.72 5.16 22.05
CA LYS A 888 36.51 6.06 22.93
C LYS A 888 35.68 6.68 24.07
N HIS A 889 36.34 7.02 25.18
CA HIS A 889 35.70 7.49 26.42
C HIS A 889 35.42 9.00 26.47
N GLN A 890 34.31 9.34 27.14
CA GLN A 890 34.03 10.56 27.94
C GLN A 890 34.83 11.86 27.68
N MET A 891 34.12 12.95 27.34
CA MET A 891 34.26 14.25 28.00
C MET A 891 33.01 15.15 27.89
N GLY A 892 32.61 15.74 29.02
CA GLY A 892 32.14 17.13 29.19
C GLY A 892 31.11 17.79 28.23
N SER A 893 29.84 17.76 28.64
CA SER A 893 28.90 18.91 28.73
C SER A 893 28.93 20.08 27.71
N SER A 894 27.76 20.45 27.17
CA SER A 894 27.05 21.71 27.57
C SER A 894 25.82 22.01 26.69
N THR A 895 24.64 22.16 27.31
CA THR A 895 23.45 22.74 26.66
C THR A 895 23.57 24.26 26.53
N ARG A 896 23.17 24.83 25.39
CA ARG A 896 22.88 26.28 25.24
C ARG A 896 21.66 26.53 24.35
N GLY A 897 20.54 26.94 24.96
CA GLY A 897 19.42 27.52 24.23
C GLY A 897 19.74 28.95 23.76
N CYS A 898 19.34 29.31 22.55
CA CYS A 898 19.61 30.63 21.98
C CYS A 898 18.43 31.59 22.19
N CYS A 899 18.63 32.66 22.96
CA CYS A 899 17.65 33.73 23.17
C CYS A 899 18.17 35.04 22.59
N SER A 900 17.58 35.50 21.48
CA SER A 900 18.05 36.68 20.75
C SER A 900 17.34 37.97 21.22
N LYS A 901 18.09 38.86 21.87
CA LYS A 901 17.63 40.21 22.20
C LYS A 901 17.91 41.17 21.03
N ARG A 902 16.88 41.75 20.43
CA ARG A 902 17.04 42.89 19.51
C ARG A 902 17.39 44.16 20.29
N SER A 903 18.51 44.80 19.93
CA SER A 903 18.90 46.13 20.40
C SER A 903 18.13 47.24 19.67
N ARG A 904 17.98 48.40 20.33
CA ARG A 904 17.38 49.62 19.76
C ARG A 904 18.42 50.74 19.61
N GLN A 905 18.54 51.25 18.40
CA GLN A 905 18.94 52.61 18.02
C GLN A 905 18.08 52.95 16.78
N GLY A 906 17.49 54.12 16.56
CA GLY A 906 17.64 55.42 17.21
C GLY A 906 18.73 56.26 16.54
N GLU A 907 18.51 57.47 16.04
CA GLU A 907 17.30 58.28 15.90
C GLU A 907 17.63 59.45 14.94
N LYS A 908 16.68 59.96 14.13
CA LYS A 908 16.68 61.37 13.66
C LYS A 908 15.37 61.80 13.02
N THR A 909 15.07 63.10 13.15
CA THR A 909 13.73 63.69 12.95
C THR A 909 13.77 64.95 12.09
N THR A 910 12.77 65.15 11.23
CA THR A 910 12.10 66.44 10.93
C THR A 910 10.89 66.18 10.01
N ARG A 911 9.74 66.89 9.97
CA ARG A 911 8.92 67.71 10.91
C ARG A 911 8.14 68.75 10.07
N THR A 912 6.87 68.49 9.77
CA THR A 912 5.76 69.46 9.48
C THR A 912 4.53 68.66 8.99
N GLY A 913 3.26 69.06 9.20
CA GLY A 913 2.71 69.99 10.19
C GLY A 913 1.41 70.71 9.78
N ARG A 914 0.23 70.29 10.30
CA ARG A 914 -1.04 71.04 10.61
C ARG A 914 -2.22 70.05 10.82
N GLN A 915 -3.03 70.14 11.89
CA GLN A 915 -4.24 70.96 12.13
C GLN A 915 -5.44 70.66 11.19
N SER A 916 -6.72 70.59 11.61
CA SER A 916 -7.34 70.56 12.97
C SER A 916 -8.89 70.42 12.93
N GLN A 917 -9.51 69.91 14.03
CA GLN A 917 -10.94 70.10 14.44
C GLN A 917 -12.07 69.49 13.55
N ALA A 918 -13.36 69.45 13.94
CA ALA A 918 -14.04 69.08 15.21
C ALA A 918 -15.59 69.11 15.07
N ARG A 919 -16.32 68.41 15.96
CA ARG A 919 -17.82 68.42 16.18
C ARG A 919 -18.67 67.74 15.08
N GLY A 920 -19.85 67.14 15.36
CA GLY A 920 -20.48 66.78 16.65
C GLY A 920 -22.02 66.59 16.59
N ARG A 921 -22.63 66.07 17.68
CA ARG A 921 -24.11 65.88 17.95
C ARG A 921 -24.79 64.72 17.18
N ARG A 922 -25.44 63.74 17.86
CA ARG A 922 -26.81 63.67 18.50
C ARG A 922 -27.96 63.50 17.47
N SER A 923 -29.01 62.67 17.65
CA SER A 923 -29.44 61.87 18.83
C SER A 923 -30.54 60.80 18.59
N ARG A 924 -30.65 59.86 19.56
CA ARG A 924 -31.88 59.30 20.21
C ARG A 924 -32.85 58.33 19.47
N ARG A 925 -33.08 57.21 20.19
CA ARG A 925 -34.34 56.41 20.36
C ARG A 925 -34.85 55.61 19.16
N GLY A 926 -35.51 54.45 19.35
CA GLY A 926 -35.91 53.75 20.60
C GLY A 926 -36.13 52.23 20.40
N GLY A 927 -36.57 51.53 21.46
CA GLY A 927 -36.74 50.05 21.45
C GLY A 927 -38.09 49.58 20.86
N GLY A 928 -38.43 48.29 20.94
CA GLY A 928 -37.68 47.14 21.48
C GLY A 928 -38.58 45.94 21.85
N ARG A 929 -37.98 44.93 22.53
CA ARG A 929 -38.61 43.80 23.27
C ARG A 929 -39.43 42.72 22.50
N LEU A 930 -39.02 41.47 22.78
CA LEU A 930 -39.83 40.22 22.82
C LEU A 930 -40.34 39.67 21.46
N GLY A 931 -40.60 38.36 21.33
CA GLY A 931 -40.60 37.27 22.33
C GLY A 931 -40.09 35.92 21.80
N ARG A 932 -40.29 34.85 22.58
CA ARG A 932 -39.92 33.47 22.21
C ARG A 932 -40.96 32.83 21.27
N GLY A 933 -40.49 31.87 20.49
CA GLY A 933 -41.26 30.83 19.79
C GLY A 933 -40.33 29.65 19.59
#